data_AF-A0A229YYY0-F1
#
_entry.id   AF-A0A229YYY0-F1
#
_cell.length_a   1.000
_cell.length_b   1.000
_cell.length_c   1.000
_cell.angle_alpha   90.00
_cell.angle_beta   90.00
_cell.angle_gamma   90.00
#
_symmetry.space_group_name_H-M   'P 1'
#
loop_
_entity.id
_entity.type
_entity.pdbx_description
1 polymer ?
#
loop_
_entity_poly.entity_id
_entity_poly.type
_entity_poly.pdbx_seq_one_letter_code
_entity_poly.pdbx_strand_id
1 'polypeptide(L)'
;MATWAYPPLPPDSLEREADSALARELEWLLRSLQDSLAALREGLRECAALLAPKEPGSTLVLSSLRSESVKGFVTRVGTKVVKGDIQLRLSSLASARGTPTTRLCLSNAPGAPELVLKQLSSVRDLINQSLDVVDVSTWTGDPLDASFIFGQLHLLHETITEARHILKGESDNVQGKWWETSAEENMFDPPLPPDLSFHLSIADSALVLHLRTLETTAPSHAPTAFATDISLTGFNIRDRLFGPRHRPHDEMGDIFVWKGEEVKVKEKIRVESQDPSLMAVMAKLTALEHEVMKWLSSLKVLMGTEDTDIVYNSARTPSQQLRCGAANCTARRLKSSLSRRALPSTSHAILPRHTSGNGTEQSPVGRRHVASKTPSDIHPYADRKGAIYALIDKINETELELAELMDELGLLEEYQGALNLEGPELDHVFSQTIGHRDEQALESRVRTARQEFGEYLPAGYLNETELRLYTLLYGEPIIKVDEPQSEVEADLVEEEDRDPDRLFQEDGQGGWKEVEFERVESQDDGPPLVYDMEVGPPVEETAAMRRTREVAEQLGGELMLEQFEDEAVPDATPRLHPLTSEGKFSTDPSTVFLPKDTVTGPISVILSQYSNRHIADVAHRTFGGRLLPHSTTTPPPRAQVPQLPIPLEASQRHMSQMEGNVYMAALYPGMYASALSVLVEVRKRLGTDWIRRLISQEGGPNVLDAGAGGAGILAWRDVLRAEWEAMVPDHPETDPIPLGRSTVVTGSEALRNRASVMLDNTTFLPRLPDYVHIREKPTLDDERAPPQRKQFDVIIAPHTLLGLEEEYMRKEHVENLWSLLNPNGGVLILLEKGHQKGFEAIAGAREMLLKRYISSPGSTQYEGPTESSNENQHIDKEEGMIIAPCTNHAKCPMYTVAGHAKGRRDFCHFEQRYIRPAFLQRILGAKDRNHEDVKFSYIAVQRGVDLRKQMSIVQGPEAAEAAFAGYEHLHDMDAEAPEGSDDAVTSEPSAAQNGQDFHTLSLPRAVYTPMKRRGHVIFDFCTPAGKIERWTVPRSYSKQAYKDARKARWGDLWALGAKTRIPRSLRIGEKHGEGKKERLAKRAASKAALGEGEDGPVETTSSDWDVLLATPARKKGQTIPSWKKHQDKKKIRQASKKQSTAKLTDIDLD
;
A
#
# COMPACT_ATOMS: atom_id res chain seq x y z
N MET A 1 22.29 22.07 -23.47
CA MET A 1 23.08 22.71 -24.54
C MET A 1 22.97 21.88 -25.82
N ALA A 2 22.12 22.30 -26.76
CA ALA A 2 22.18 21.95 -28.18
C ALA A 2 21.37 22.97 -29.01
N THR A 3 22.11 23.92 -29.59
CA THR A 3 21.94 24.53 -30.92
C THR A 3 20.52 24.86 -31.43
N TRP A 4 20.09 26.10 -31.22
CA TRP A 4 19.22 26.81 -32.17
C TRP A 4 19.98 26.97 -33.50
N ALA A 5 19.67 26.14 -34.50
CA ALA A 5 20.13 26.37 -35.86
C ALA A 5 19.31 27.53 -36.46
N TYR A 6 20.00 28.61 -36.83
CA TYR A 6 19.44 29.77 -37.54
C TYR A 6 20.06 29.81 -38.94
N PRO A 7 19.32 30.14 -40.01
CA PRO A 7 17.96 30.69 -40.06
C PRO A 7 16.83 29.65 -39.95
N PRO A 8 15.63 30.04 -39.48
CA PRO A 8 14.48 29.15 -39.42
C PRO A 8 14.10 28.69 -40.83
N LEU A 9 13.95 27.37 -40.98
CA LEU A 9 13.45 26.78 -42.21
C LEU A 9 11.97 27.21 -42.41
N PRO A 10 11.54 27.45 -43.65
CA PRO A 10 10.12 27.65 -43.96
C PRO A 10 9.27 26.50 -43.41
N PRO A 11 8.02 26.74 -42.97
CA PRO A 11 7.16 25.70 -42.39
C PRO A 11 7.00 24.48 -43.32
N ASP A 12 6.78 24.69 -44.62
CA ASP A 12 6.71 23.59 -45.59
C ASP A 12 8.02 22.79 -45.72
N SER A 13 9.17 23.42 -45.48
CA SER A 13 10.46 22.74 -45.47
C SER A 13 10.69 21.96 -44.18
N LEU A 14 10.20 22.50 -43.04
CA LEU A 14 10.21 21.79 -41.76
C LEU A 14 9.33 20.54 -41.80
N GLU A 15 8.12 20.64 -42.38
CA GLU A 15 7.23 19.49 -42.54
C GLU A 15 7.86 18.41 -43.42
N ARG A 16 8.44 18.79 -44.58
CA ARG A 16 9.15 17.83 -45.43
C ARG A 16 10.38 17.20 -44.75
N GLU A 17 11.13 17.98 -43.98
CA GLU A 17 12.27 17.45 -43.21
C GLU A 17 11.81 16.54 -42.06
N ALA A 18 10.70 16.85 -41.41
CA ALA A 18 10.08 16.03 -40.38
C ALA A 18 9.56 14.70 -40.98
N ASP A 19 8.86 14.74 -42.11
CA ASP A 19 8.39 13.55 -42.84
C ASP A 19 9.59 12.69 -43.31
N SER A 20 10.65 13.33 -43.81
CA SER A 20 11.88 12.65 -44.21
C SER A 20 12.66 12.07 -43.03
N ALA A 21 12.62 12.71 -41.86
CA ALA A 21 13.19 12.18 -40.63
C ALA A 21 12.38 10.98 -40.14
N LEU A 22 11.05 11.10 -40.08
CA LEU A 22 10.14 10.03 -39.69
C LEU A 22 10.28 8.80 -40.59
N ALA A 23 10.37 8.98 -41.91
CA ALA A 23 10.60 7.88 -42.84
C ALA A 23 11.94 7.15 -42.59
N ARG A 24 13.01 7.90 -42.29
CA ARG A 24 14.32 7.33 -41.95
C ARG A 24 14.31 6.63 -40.59
N GLU A 25 13.60 7.17 -39.62
CA GLU A 25 13.42 6.56 -38.29
C GLU A 25 12.60 5.27 -38.37
N LEU A 26 11.53 5.25 -39.17
CA LEU A 26 10.72 4.07 -39.43
C LEU A 26 11.55 2.97 -40.12
N GLU A 27 12.28 3.32 -41.18
CA GLU A 27 13.16 2.37 -41.88
C GLU A 27 14.25 1.83 -40.94
N TRP A 28 14.84 2.70 -40.12
CA TRP A 28 15.83 2.30 -39.12
C TRP A 28 15.25 1.35 -38.07
N LEU A 29 14.05 1.64 -37.56
CA LEU A 29 13.36 0.79 -36.58
C LEU A 29 13.07 -0.59 -37.18
N LEU A 30 12.54 -0.66 -38.40
CA LEU A 30 12.21 -1.91 -39.08
C LEU A 30 13.45 -2.77 -39.31
N ARG A 31 14.59 -2.17 -39.69
CA ARG A 31 15.87 -2.88 -39.79
C ARG A 31 16.36 -3.41 -38.44
N SER A 32 16.30 -2.58 -37.39
CA SER A 32 16.69 -2.99 -36.04
C SER A 32 15.77 -4.09 -35.46
N LEU A 33 14.50 -4.12 -35.88
CA LEU A 33 13.54 -5.13 -35.45
C LEU A 33 13.92 -6.53 -35.97
N GLN A 34 14.50 -6.64 -37.16
CA GLN A 34 14.90 -7.94 -37.73
C GLN A 34 15.93 -8.67 -36.87
N ASP A 35 16.91 -7.95 -36.32
CA ASP A 35 17.88 -8.52 -35.37
C ASP A 35 17.19 -8.94 -34.06
N SER A 36 16.19 -8.16 -33.63
CA SER A 36 15.44 -8.41 -32.40
C SER A 36 14.50 -9.62 -32.53
N LEU A 37 13.90 -9.82 -33.72
CA LEU A 37 13.09 -10.99 -34.05
C LEU A 37 13.91 -12.29 -34.00
N ALA A 38 15.19 -12.25 -34.35
CA ALA A 38 16.07 -13.41 -34.21
C ALA A 38 16.28 -13.80 -32.73
N ALA A 39 16.45 -12.82 -31.84
CA ALA A 39 16.55 -13.07 -30.40
C ALA A 39 15.22 -13.60 -29.82
N LEU A 40 14.08 -13.05 -30.25
CA LEU A 40 12.76 -13.54 -29.85
C LEU A 40 12.51 -14.98 -30.32
N ARG A 41 12.92 -15.31 -31.55
CA ARG A 41 12.86 -16.67 -32.09
C ARG A 41 13.61 -17.65 -31.19
N GLU A 42 14.80 -17.28 -30.73
CA GLU A 42 15.58 -18.13 -29.83
C GLU A 42 14.90 -18.32 -28.47
N GLY A 43 14.35 -17.25 -27.89
CA GLY A 43 13.56 -17.34 -26.67
C GLY A 43 12.34 -18.28 -26.80
N LEU A 44 11.62 -18.22 -27.92
CA LEU A 44 10.50 -19.13 -28.21
C LEU A 44 10.96 -20.58 -28.42
N ARG A 45 12.11 -20.81 -29.05
CA ARG A 45 12.70 -22.15 -29.17
C ARG A 45 13.10 -22.75 -27.83
N GLU A 46 13.62 -21.93 -26.93
CA GLU A 46 13.90 -22.37 -25.55
C GLU A 46 12.62 -22.76 -24.82
N CYS A 47 11.53 -21.99 -24.96
CA CYS A 47 10.22 -22.37 -24.45
C CYS A 47 9.73 -23.71 -25.04
N ALA A 48 9.85 -23.89 -26.35
CA ALA A 48 9.51 -25.15 -27.02
C ALA A 48 10.39 -26.32 -26.52
N ALA A 49 11.68 -26.07 -26.28
CA ALA A 49 12.63 -27.07 -25.80
C ALA A 49 12.36 -27.53 -24.36
N LEU A 50 11.79 -26.64 -23.52
CA LEU A 50 11.34 -26.97 -22.16
C LEU A 50 10.05 -27.81 -22.15
N LEU A 51 9.18 -27.64 -23.16
CA LEU A 51 7.98 -28.46 -23.35
C LEU A 51 8.21 -29.72 -24.18
N ALA A 52 9.40 -29.90 -24.74
CA ALA A 52 9.75 -31.08 -25.51
C ALA A 52 9.79 -32.34 -24.61
N PRO A 53 9.36 -33.51 -25.11
CA PRO A 53 9.41 -34.76 -24.36
C PRO A 53 10.87 -35.25 -24.24
N LYS A 54 11.58 -34.80 -23.20
CA LYS A 54 12.94 -35.25 -22.85
C LYS A 54 12.91 -36.12 -21.59
N GLU A 55 13.66 -37.22 -21.59
CA GLU A 55 13.83 -38.09 -20.41
C GLU A 55 15.21 -37.86 -19.76
N PRO A 56 15.31 -37.76 -18.42
CA PRO A 56 14.24 -37.85 -17.43
C PRO A 56 13.36 -36.58 -17.37
N GLY A 57 12.04 -36.76 -17.28
CA GLY A 57 11.09 -35.65 -17.13
C GLY A 57 11.07 -35.05 -15.72
N SER A 58 10.20 -34.06 -15.51
CA SER A 58 10.01 -33.38 -14.22
C SER A 58 9.23 -34.28 -13.24
N THR A 59 9.89 -34.73 -12.17
CA THR A 59 9.24 -35.52 -11.11
C THR A 59 8.74 -34.60 -10.01
N LEU A 60 7.42 -34.54 -9.85
CA LEU A 60 6.69 -33.60 -9.01
C LEU A 60 6.07 -34.34 -7.84
N VAL A 61 6.32 -33.84 -6.61
CA VAL A 61 5.80 -34.45 -5.39
C VAL A 61 4.36 -33.98 -5.15
N LEU A 62 3.42 -34.92 -5.10
CA LEU A 62 2.02 -34.68 -4.78
C LEU A 62 1.79 -35.04 -3.31
N SER A 63 1.82 -34.05 -2.42
CA SER A 63 1.61 -34.28 -1.00
C SER A 63 0.78 -33.18 -0.33
N SER A 64 -0.19 -33.58 0.49
CA SER A 64 -1.00 -32.64 1.27
C SER A 64 -0.27 -32.26 2.59
N LEU A 65 0.21 -31.01 2.70
CA LEU A 65 1.06 -30.51 3.80
C LEU A 65 0.47 -30.62 5.22
N ARG A 66 -0.86 -30.68 5.37
CA ARG A 66 -1.53 -30.62 6.69
C ARG A 66 -2.33 -31.87 7.07
N SER A 67 -2.81 -32.64 6.11
CA SER A 67 -3.73 -33.76 6.33
C SER A 67 -3.12 -35.14 6.09
N GLU A 68 -1.93 -35.22 5.46
CA GLU A 68 -1.33 -36.48 4.98
C GLU A 68 -2.30 -37.39 4.19
N SER A 69 -3.36 -36.81 3.63
CA SER A 69 -4.43 -37.52 2.92
C SER A 69 -4.00 -37.95 1.52
N VAL A 70 -3.03 -37.25 0.93
CA VAL A 70 -2.40 -37.60 -0.34
C VAL A 70 -0.88 -37.58 -0.15
N LYS A 71 -0.21 -38.65 -0.58
CA LYS A 71 1.25 -38.75 -0.59
C LYS A 71 1.71 -39.53 -1.82
N GLY A 72 2.50 -38.91 -2.67
CA GLY A 72 3.00 -39.56 -3.87
C GLY A 72 3.84 -38.64 -4.75
N PHE A 73 4.08 -39.09 -5.97
CA PHE A 73 4.73 -38.31 -7.01
C PHE A 73 4.16 -38.64 -8.38
N VAL A 74 4.35 -37.73 -9.31
CA VAL A 74 4.11 -37.92 -10.75
C VAL A 74 5.30 -37.40 -11.54
N THR A 75 5.64 -38.07 -12.64
CA THR A 75 6.70 -37.63 -13.55
C THR A 75 6.08 -37.18 -14.86
N ARG A 76 6.18 -35.87 -15.13
CA ARG A 76 5.74 -35.26 -16.38
C ARG A 76 6.88 -35.25 -17.41
N VAL A 77 6.61 -35.75 -18.61
CA VAL A 77 7.50 -35.69 -19.78
C VAL A 77 6.78 -34.95 -20.89
N GLY A 78 7.24 -33.74 -21.21
CA GLY A 78 6.56 -32.86 -22.18
C GLY A 78 5.12 -32.58 -21.76
N THR A 79 4.14 -32.92 -22.61
CA THR A 79 2.72 -32.67 -22.34
C THR A 79 2.02 -33.82 -21.61
N LYS A 80 2.74 -34.87 -21.19
CA LYS A 80 2.16 -36.11 -20.67
C LYS A 80 2.70 -36.45 -19.29
N VAL A 81 1.91 -37.17 -18.49
CA VAL A 81 2.37 -37.79 -17.23
C VAL A 81 2.64 -39.27 -17.51
N VAL A 82 3.92 -39.66 -17.38
CA VAL A 82 4.39 -41.01 -17.78
C VAL A 82 4.47 -41.94 -16.57
N LYS A 83 4.74 -41.42 -15.38
CA LYS A 83 4.83 -42.20 -14.14
C LYS A 83 4.08 -41.52 -13.03
N GLY A 84 3.48 -42.31 -12.14
CA GLY A 84 2.77 -41.79 -10.98
C GLY A 84 2.52 -42.88 -9.97
N ASP A 85 2.79 -42.59 -8.71
CA ASP A 85 2.52 -43.49 -7.58
C ASP A 85 2.02 -42.63 -6.41
N ILE A 86 0.73 -42.77 -6.12
CA ILE A 86 -0.01 -41.91 -5.21
C ILE A 86 -0.75 -42.76 -4.19
N GLN A 87 -0.45 -42.54 -2.92
CA GLN A 87 -1.14 -43.15 -1.79
C GLN A 87 -2.18 -42.17 -1.23
N LEU A 88 -3.42 -42.64 -1.14
CA LEU A 88 -4.58 -41.91 -0.67
C LEU A 88 -5.06 -42.43 0.68
N ARG A 89 -5.36 -41.51 1.60
CA ARG A 89 -5.98 -41.76 2.91
C ARG A 89 -7.24 -40.90 3.02
N LEU A 90 -8.31 -41.35 2.36
CA LEU A 90 -9.59 -40.64 2.31
C LEU A 90 -10.60 -41.33 3.22
N SER A 91 -11.30 -40.53 4.02
CA SER A 91 -12.30 -41.05 4.97
C SER A 91 -13.58 -41.51 4.28
N SER A 92 -13.90 -40.90 3.14
CA SER A 92 -15.09 -41.17 2.32
C SER A 92 -14.93 -42.35 1.35
N LEU A 93 -13.69 -42.81 1.11
CA LEU A 93 -13.40 -43.92 0.20
C LEU A 93 -13.41 -45.25 0.99
N ALA A 94 -14.24 -46.21 0.57
CA ALA A 94 -14.34 -47.49 1.25
C ALA A 94 -13.02 -48.29 1.12
N SER A 95 -12.42 -48.67 2.26
CA SER A 95 -11.19 -49.48 2.30
C SER A 95 -11.47 -50.89 1.76
N ALA A 96 -11.21 -51.12 0.48
CA ALA A 96 -11.16 -52.47 -0.06
C ALA A 96 -10.02 -53.25 0.63
N ARG A 97 -10.37 -54.30 1.41
CA ARG A 97 -9.44 -55.27 2.03
C ARG A 97 -8.68 -54.79 3.28
N GLY A 98 -9.28 -53.99 4.16
CA GLY A 98 -8.78 -53.77 5.52
C GLY A 98 -7.48 -52.97 5.64
N THR A 99 -7.07 -52.27 4.59
CA THR A 99 -5.92 -51.34 4.60
C THR A 99 -6.43 -49.90 4.51
N PRO A 100 -6.05 -48.99 5.43
CA PRO A 100 -6.60 -47.63 5.50
C PRO A 100 -6.12 -46.69 4.38
N THR A 101 -5.48 -47.22 3.35
CA THR A 101 -4.89 -46.45 2.25
C THR A 101 -5.19 -47.09 0.89
N THR A 102 -5.62 -46.29 -0.08
CA THR A 102 -5.76 -46.70 -1.48
C THR A 102 -4.56 -46.23 -2.28
N ARG A 103 -3.89 -47.13 -3.01
CA ARG A 103 -2.74 -46.79 -3.84
C ARG A 103 -3.16 -46.70 -5.31
N LEU A 104 -2.84 -45.59 -5.96
CA LEU A 104 -3.05 -45.33 -7.38
C LEU A 104 -1.68 -45.29 -8.06
N CYS A 105 -1.39 -46.28 -8.90
CA CYS A 105 -0.21 -46.26 -9.75
C CYS A 105 -0.65 -46.09 -11.20
N LEU A 106 0.00 -45.21 -11.97
CA LEU A 106 -0.23 -45.15 -13.41
C LEU A 106 0.22 -46.46 -14.08
N SER A 107 -0.63 -46.98 -14.97
CA SER A 107 -0.38 -48.26 -15.65
C SER A 107 0.76 -48.12 -16.66
N ASN A 108 1.73 -49.03 -16.59
CA ASN A 108 2.80 -49.16 -17.58
C ASN A 108 2.48 -50.20 -18.66
N ALA A 109 1.22 -50.67 -18.75
CA ALA A 109 0.83 -51.66 -19.74
C ALA A 109 0.87 -51.06 -21.16
N PRO A 110 1.37 -51.78 -22.18
CA PRO A 110 1.56 -51.25 -23.55
C PRO A 110 0.27 -50.90 -24.31
N GLY A 111 -0.91 -51.03 -23.68
CA GLY A 111 -2.21 -50.63 -24.22
C GLY A 111 -3.03 -49.73 -23.29
N ALA A 112 -2.46 -49.25 -22.19
CA ALA A 112 -3.12 -48.29 -21.30
C ALA A 112 -3.13 -46.89 -21.94
N PRO A 113 -4.22 -46.11 -21.81
CA PRO A 113 -4.26 -44.74 -22.31
C PRO A 113 -3.27 -43.85 -21.56
N GLU A 114 -2.59 -42.95 -22.26
CA GLU A 114 -1.65 -42.00 -21.66
C GLU A 114 -2.38 -40.80 -21.05
N LEU A 115 -1.91 -40.31 -19.89
CA LEU A 115 -2.45 -39.11 -19.26
C LEU A 115 -1.87 -37.85 -19.92
N VAL A 116 -2.59 -37.28 -20.90
CA VAL A 116 -2.18 -36.08 -21.65
C VAL A 116 -2.80 -34.82 -21.04
N LEU A 117 -1.97 -33.82 -20.75
CA LEU A 117 -2.38 -32.50 -20.29
C LEU A 117 -2.70 -31.60 -21.49
N LYS A 118 -3.99 -31.49 -21.84
CA LYS A 118 -4.48 -30.73 -23.01
C LYS A 118 -4.07 -29.24 -22.99
N GLN A 119 -3.96 -28.64 -21.81
CA GLN A 119 -3.45 -27.28 -21.66
C GLN A 119 -2.03 -27.15 -22.22
N LEU A 120 -1.14 -28.09 -21.90
CA LEU A 120 0.25 -28.03 -22.35
C LEU A 120 0.40 -28.34 -23.84
N SER A 121 -0.47 -29.17 -24.43
CA SER A 121 -0.48 -29.32 -25.90
C SER A 121 -0.88 -28.02 -26.58
N SER A 122 -1.90 -27.32 -26.06
CA SER A 122 -2.34 -26.04 -26.62
C SER A 122 -1.26 -24.97 -26.52
N VAL A 123 -0.58 -24.88 -25.37
CA VAL A 123 0.57 -23.96 -25.18
C VAL A 123 1.71 -24.27 -26.15
N ARG A 124 2.05 -25.55 -26.34
CA ARG A 124 3.08 -25.95 -27.30
C ARG A 124 2.70 -25.55 -28.72
N ASP A 125 1.44 -25.74 -29.09
CA ASP A 125 0.95 -25.42 -30.43
C ASP A 125 0.96 -23.88 -30.66
N LEU A 126 0.59 -23.08 -29.66
CA LEU A 126 0.68 -21.61 -29.70
C LEU A 126 2.13 -21.10 -29.78
N ILE A 127 3.08 -21.75 -29.08
CA ILE A 127 4.51 -21.43 -29.20
C ILE A 127 5.01 -21.73 -30.62
N ASN A 128 4.60 -22.86 -31.21
CA ASN A 128 4.96 -23.19 -32.58
C ASN A 128 4.34 -22.21 -33.58
N GLN A 129 3.08 -21.82 -33.41
CA GLN A 129 2.46 -20.76 -34.21
C GLN A 129 3.21 -19.44 -34.08
N SER A 130 3.65 -19.09 -32.88
CA SER A 130 4.47 -17.89 -32.64
C SER A 130 5.81 -17.97 -33.38
N LEU A 131 6.45 -19.14 -33.43
CA LEU A 131 7.66 -19.36 -34.22
C LEU A 131 7.38 -19.23 -35.73
N ASP A 132 6.26 -19.75 -36.22
CA ASP A 132 5.86 -19.63 -37.62
C ASP A 132 5.62 -18.16 -38.01
N VAL A 133 4.98 -17.36 -37.14
CA VAL A 133 4.77 -15.92 -37.34
C VAL A 133 6.11 -15.19 -37.45
N VAL A 134 7.07 -15.53 -36.58
CA VAL A 134 8.43 -14.95 -36.65
C VAL A 134 9.13 -15.36 -37.93
N ASP A 135 9.00 -16.61 -38.35
CA ASP A 135 9.60 -17.10 -39.61
C ASP A 135 8.96 -16.41 -40.84
N VAL A 136 7.66 -16.16 -40.82
CA VAL A 136 6.96 -15.39 -41.86
C VAL A 136 7.46 -13.93 -41.90
N SER A 137 7.57 -13.29 -40.73
CA SER A 137 8.05 -11.90 -40.61
C SER A 137 9.51 -11.70 -41.05
N THR A 138 10.30 -12.78 -41.07
CA THR A 138 11.73 -12.74 -41.42
C THR A 138 12.03 -13.23 -42.84
N TRP A 139 11.27 -14.17 -43.40
CA TRP A 139 11.63 -14.84 -44.67
C TRP A 139 10.63 -14.70 -45.83
N THR A 140 9.34 -14.42 -45.58
CA THR A 140 8.31 -14.51 -46.63
C THR A 140 7.57 -13.21 -46.93
N GLY A 141 7.65 -12.19 -46.07
CA GLY A 141 7.09 -10.85 -46.30
C GLY A 141 8.15 -9.76 -46.58
N ASP A 142 7.70 -8.54 -46.85
CA ASP A 142 8.59 -7.37 -46.96
C ASP A 142 8.98 -6.90 -45.53
N PRO A 143 10.25 -7.06 -45.11
CA PRO A 143 10.69 -6.69 -43.77
C PRO A 143 10.69 -5.16 -43.54
N LEU A 144 10.54 -4.36 -44.60
CA LEU A 144 10.48 -2.90 -44.55
C LEU A 144 9.06 -2.34 -44.70
N ASP A 145 8.04 -3.19 -44.83
CA ASP A 145 6.64 -2.75 -44.79
C ASP A 145 6.13 -2.69 -43.34
N ALA A 146 5.97 -1.47 -42.83
CA ALA A 146 5.50 -1.20 -41.47
C ALA A 146 4.13 -1.81 -41.17
N SER A 147 3.20 -1.80 -42.13
CA SER A 147 1.83 -2.30 -41.91
C SER A 147 1.82 -3.82 -41.79
N PHE A 148 2.60 -4.49 -42.65
CA PHE A 148 2.79 -5.93 -42.59
C PHE A 148 3.44 -6.35 -41.26
N ILE A 149 4.56 -5.71 -40.88
CA ILE A 149 5.28 -6.02 -39.64
C ILE A 149 4.43 -5.74 -38.40
N PHE A 150 3.67 -4.65 -38.39
CA PHE A 150 2.73 -4.35 -37.30
C PHE A 150 1.69 -5.47 -37.14
N GLY A 151 1.09 -5.94 -38.24
CA GLY A 151 0.16 -7.06 -38.22
C GLY A 151 0.78 -8.36 -37.71
N GLN A 152 2.03 -8.67 -38.08
CA GLN A 152 2.74 -9.85 -37.57
C GLN A 152 3.04 -9.74 -36.07
N LEU A 153 3.51 -8.57 -35.60
CA LEU A 153 3.77 -8.35 -34.17
C LEU A 153 2.50 -8.41 -33.33
N HIS A 154 1.37 -7.91 -33.86
CA HIS A 154 0.08 -8.00 -33.19
C HIS A 154 -0.37 -9.46 -33.03
N LEU A 155 -0.32 -10.24 -34.12
CA LEU A 155 -0.66 -11.67 -34.08
C LEU A 155 0.27 -12.42 -33.10
N LEU A 156 1.57 -12.12 -33.11
CA LEU A 156 2.54 -12.69 -32.19
C LEU A 156 2.23 -12.35 -30.73
N HIS A 157 1.82 -11.12 -30.45
CA HIS A 157 1.41 -10.69 -29.12
C HIS A 157 0.17 -11.48 -28.65
N GLU A 158 -0.85 -11.61 -29.50
CA GLU A 158 -2.07 -12.39 -29.19
C GLU A 158 -1.75 -13.86 -28.88
N THR A 159 -0.95 -14.53 -29.71
CA THR A 159 -0.61 -15.95 -29.51
C THR A 159 0.21 -16.19 -28.25
N ILE A 160 1.17 -15.32 -27.93
CA ILE A 160 1.96 -15.40 -26.69
C ILE A 160 1.07 -15.13 -25.47
N THR A 161 0.18 -14.13 -25.55
CA THR A 161 -0.76 -13.79 -24.48
C THR A 161 -1.69 -14.96 -24.17
N GLU A 162 -2.25 -15.60 -25.20
CA GLU A 162 -3.11 -16.78 -25.06
C GLU A 162 -2.35 -17.95 -24.42
N ALA A 163 -1.11 -18.21 -24.84
CA ALA A 163 -0.28 -19.26 -24.26
C ALA A 163 -0.04 -19.03 -22.75
N ARG A 164 0.19 -17.78 -22.34
CA ARG A 164 0.31 -17.39 -20.92
C ARG A 164 -0.99 -17.60 -20.16
N HIS A 165 -2.12 -17.18 -20.73
CA HIS A 165 -3.44 -17.35 -20.10
C HIS A 165 -3.76 -18.83 -19.86
N ILE A 166 -3.42 -19.72 -20.80
CA ILE A 166 -3.62 -21.17 -20.64
C ILE A 166 -2.75 -21.75 -19.50
N LEU A 167 -1.51 -21.28 -19.32
CA LEU A 167 -0.62 -21.71 -18.23
C LEU A 167 -1.03 -21.14 -16.86
N LYS A 168 -1.68 -19.97 -16.83
CA LYS A 168 -2.27 -19.42 -15.60
C LYS A 168 -3.49 -20.21 -15.15
N GLY A 169 -4.35 -20.62 -16.09
CA GLY A 169 -5.48 -21.49 -15.80
C GLY A 169 -6.54 -20.84 -14.91
N GLU A 170 -6.84 -19.55 -15.07
CA GLU A 170 -7.76 -18.79 -14.20
C GLU A 170 -9.25 -19.22 -14.29
N SER A 171 -9.65 -20.05 -15.27
CA SER A 171 -11.04 -20.50 -15.46
C SER A 171 -11.21 -22.00 -15.72
N ASP A 172 -12.37 -22.54 -15.33
CA ASP A 172 -12.76 -23.94 -15.55
C ASP A 172 -12.84 -24.33 -17.03
N ASN A 173 -13.12 -23.36 -17.91
CA ASN A 173 -13.12 -23.57 -19.36
C ASN A 173 -11.71 -23.91 -19.88
N VAL A 174 -10.67 -23.37 -19.25
CA VAL A 174 -9.26 -23.63 -19.60
C VAL A 174 -8.74 -24.90 -18.93
N GLN A 175 -9.09 -25.14 -17.67
CA GLN A 175 -8.68 -26.34 -16.93
C GLN A 175 -9.43 -27.61 -17.38
N GLY A 176 -10.58 -27.42 -18.03
CA GLY A 176 -11.51 -28.50 -18.38
C GLY A 176 -12.38 -28.88 -17.18
N LYS A 177 -13.67 -29.03 -17.44
CA LYS A 177 -14.64 -29.48 -16.44
C LYS A 177 -14.28 -30.88 -15.95
N TRP A 178 -14.13 -31.04 -14.64
CA TRP A 178 -13.63 -32.29 -14.06
C TRP A 178 -14.52 -33.51 -14.41
N TRP A 179 -15.82 -33.30 -14.59
CA TRP A 179 -16.76 -34.37 -14.96
C TRP A 179 -16.63 -34.84 -16.42
N GLU A 180 -15.89 -34.09 -17.26
CA GLU A 180 -15.59 -34.45 -18.65
C GLU A 180 -14.12 -34.87 -18.84
N THR A 181 -13.21 -34.33 -18.02
CA THR A 181 -11.75 -34.48 -18.22
C THR A 181 -11.03 -35.24 -17.09
N SER A 182 -11.77 -35.89 -16.17
CA SER A 182 -11.17 -36.81 -15.20
C SER A 182 -10.50 -38.00 -15.90
N ALA A 183 -9.45 -38.55 -15.30
CA ALA A 183 -8.74 -39.72 -15.81
C ALA A 183 -9.64 -40.97 -15.86
N GLU A 184 -9.41 -41.82 -16.88
CA GLU A 184 -10.14 -43.07 -17.09
C GLU A 184 -9.69 -44.17 -16.12
N GLU A 185 -10.57 -45.14 -15.85
CA GLU A 185 -10.32 -46.21 -14.86
C GLU A 185 -9.14 -47.11 -15.24
N ASN A 186 -8.99 -47.41 -16.52
CA ASN A 186 -7.94 -48.27 -17.11
C ASN A 186 -6.56 -47.59 -17.20
N MET A 187 -6.45 -46.31 -16.81
CA MET A 187 -5.18 -45.57 -16.79
C MET A 187 -4.33 -45.91 -15.56
N PHE A 188 -4.94 -46.53 -14.54
CA PHE A 188 -4.29 -46.92 -13.29
C PHE A 188 -4.25 -48.45 -13.13
N ASP A 189 -3.25 -48.94 -12.40
CA ASP A 189 -3.15 -50.34 -11.97
C ASP A 189 -2.84 -50.40 -10.46
N PRO A 190 -3.80 -50.80 -9.59
CA PRO A 190 -5.16 -51.26 -9.90
C PRO A 190 -6.05 -50.13 -10.48
N PRO A 191 -7.17 -50.46 -11.16
CA PRO A 191 -8.03 -49.47 -11.80
C PRO A 191 -8.61 -48.46 -10.79
N LEU A 192 -8.84 -47.23 -11.26
CA LEU A 192 -9.38 -46.15 -10.43
C LEU A 192 -10.74 -46.56 -9.83
N PRO A 193 -11.00 -46.34 -8.53
CA PRO A 193 -12.31 -46.61 -7.94
C PRO A 193 -13.44 -45.88 -8.68
N PRO A 194 -14.62 -46.52 -8.86
CA PRO A 194 -15.73 -45.94 -9.62
C PRO A 194 -16.38 -44.76 -8.90
N ASP A 195 -16.07 -44.51 -7.63
CA ASP A 195 -16.54 -43.39 -6.83
C ASP A 195 -15.48 -42.29 -6.68
N LEU A 196 -14.34 -42.37 -7.39
CA LEU A 196 -13.24 -41.43 -7.29
C LEU A 196 -12.95 -40.74 -8.63
N SER A 197 -13.05 -39.41 -8.65
CA SER A 197 -12.58 -38.58 -9.77
C SER A 197 -11.13 -38.15 -9.54
N PHE A 198 -10.29 -38.38 -10.55
CA PHE A 198 -8.89 -37.95 -10.60
C PHE A 198 -8.71 -36.93 -11.71
N HIS A 199 -8.61 -35.65 -11.36
CA HIS A 199 -8.49 -34.55 -12.32
C HIS A 199 -7.17 -33.80 -12.12
N LEU A 200 -6.39 -33.70 -13.20
CA LEU A 200 -5.07 -33.06 -13.21
C LEU A 200 -5.11 -31.89 -14.19
N SER A 201 -4.72 -30.71 -13.73
CA SER A 201 -4.76 -29.46 -14.50
C SER A 201 -3.52 -28.62 -14.23
N ILE A 202 -3.31 -27.59 -15.04
CA ILE A 202 -2.28 -26.58 -14.82
C ILE A 202 -2.94 -25.29 -14.35
N ALA A 203 -2.46 -24.74 -13.24
CA ALA A 203 -2.81 -23.40 -12.77
C ALA A 203 -1.56 -22.73 -12.20
N ASP A 204 -1.37 -21.45 -12.50
CA ASP A 204 -0.19 -20.67 -12.10
C ASP A 204 1.16 -21.36 -12.39
N SER A 205 1.26 -22.04 -13.54
CA SER A 205 2.44 -22.84 -13.93
C SER A 205 2.79 -23.98 -12.96
N ALA A 206 1.86 -24.38 -12.10
CA ALA A 206 1.95 -25.53 -11.23
C ALA A 206 1.01 -26.64 -11.69
N LEU A 207 1.37 -27.88 -11.38
CA LEU A 207 0.51 -29.03 -11.58
C LEU A 207 -0.45 -29.15 -10.41
N VAL A 208 -1.76 -29.04 -10.68
CA VAL A 208 -2.81 -29.10 -9.67
C VAL A 208 -3.59 -30.40 -9.81
N LEU A 209 -3.58 -31.20 -8.75
CA LEU A 209 -4.39 -32.40 -8.60
C LEU A 209 -5.65 -32.08 -7.79
N HIS A 210 -6.82 -32.31 -8.38
CA HIS A 210 -8.10 -32.34 -7.68
C HIS A 210 -8.61 -33.77 -7.59
N LEU A 211 -8.79 -34.26 -6.36
CA LEU A 211 -9.43 -35.54 -6.06
C LEU A 211 -10.82 -35.27 -5.49
N ARG A 212 -11.82 -35.98 -6.00
CA ARG A 212 -13.21 -35.90 -5.51
C ARG A 212 -13.77 -37.28 -5.30
N THR A 213 -14.33 -37.56 -4.12
CA THR A 213 -15.14 -38.76 -3.90
C THR A 213 -16.61 -38.45 -4.15
N LEU A 214 -17.29 -39.35 -4.85
CA LEU A 214 -18.60 -39.15 -5.42
C LEU A 214 -19.62 -40.09 -4.77
N GLU A 215 -20.86 -39.61 -4.63
CA GLU A 215 -22.02 -40.41 -4.20
C GLU A 215 -23.14 -40.27 -5.22
N THR A 216 -23.62 -41.40 -5.75
CA THR A 216 -24.74 -41.44 -6.68
C THR A 216 -26.05 -41.05 -5.98
N THR A 217 -26.85 -40.17 -6.59
CA THR A 217 -28.12 -39.68 -6.03
C THR A 217 -29.33 -40.56 -6.37
N ALA A 218 -29.16 -41.57 -7.23
CA ALA A 218 -30.24 -42.47 -7.62
C ALA A 218 -30.67 -43.41 -6.46
N PRO A 219 -31.97 -43.53 -6.15
CA PRO A 219 -32.46 -44.53 -5.21
C PRO A 219 -32.31 -45.92 -5.83
N SER A 220 -31.39 -46.74 -5.31
CA SER A 220 -31.23 -48.11 -5.76
C SER A 220 -32.49 -48.94 -5.46
N HIS A 221 -33.34 -49.14 -6.47
CA HIS A 221 -34.35 -50.18 -6.47
C HIS A 221 -33.68 -51.54 -6.70
N ALA A 222 -33.37 -52.26 -5.64
CA ALA A 222 -33.32 -53.73 -5.65
C ALA A 222 -33.65 -54.28 -4.24
N PRO A 223 -34.69 -55.12 -4.10
CA PRO A 223 -35.14 -55.62 -2.81
C PRO A 223 -34.35 -56.87 -2.43
N THR A 224 -33.66 -56.86 -1.30
CA THR A 224 -33.31 -58.09 -0.58
C THR A 224 -33.75 -57.96 0.86
N ALA A 225 -34.81 -58.71 1.14
CA ALA A 225 -35.48 -58.84 2.41
C ALA A 225 -34.59 -59.48 3.49
N PHE A 226 -34.99 -59.24 4.74
CA PHE A 226 -34.57 -59.87 6.00
C PHE A 226 -33.34 -59.30 6.72
N ALA A 227 -33.55 -58.19 7.45
CA ALA A 227 -33.23 -58.12 8.89
C ALA A 227 -34.00 -56.98 9.57
N THR A 228 -35.19 -57.33 10.06
CA THR A 228 -35.95 -56.77 11.20
C THR A 228 -35.71 -55.32 11.63
N ASP A 229 -36.58 -54.44 11.16
CA ASP A 229 -37.04 -53.24 11.88
C ASP A 229 -37.87 -53.65 13.09
N ILE A 230 -37.35 -53.50 14.31
CA ILE A 230 -38.11 -53.01 15.48
C ILE A 230 -37.14 -52.28 16.42
N SER A 231 -37.11 -50.95 16.36
CA SER A 231 -37.04 -50.13 17.57
C SER A 231 -37.48 -48.70 17.32
N LEU A 232 -38.73 -48.45 17.73
CA LEU A 232 -39.26 -47.16 18.12
C LEU A 232 -38.35 -46.48 19.15
N THR A 233 -37.41 -45.64 18.72
CA THR A 233 -36.94 -44.48 19.48
C THR A 233 -36.42 -43.42 18.51
N GLY A 234 -36.97 -42.21 18.58
CA GLY A 234 -36.51 -41.07 17.80
C GLY A 234 -35.12 -40.65 18.22
N PHE A 235 -34.09 -41.05 17.47
CA PHE A 235 -32.73 -40.52 17.58
C PHE A 235 -31.95 -40.68 16.25
N ASN A 236 -32.35 -39.98 15.18
CA ASN A 236 -31.44 -39.65 14.06
C ASN A 236 -30.61 -38.38 14.35
N ILE A 237 -30.32 -38.14 15.63
CA ILE A 237 -29.41 -37.09 16.11
C ILE A 237 -27.98 -37.64 16.23
N ARG A 238 -27.79 -38.98 16.27
CA ARG A 238 -26.48 -39.58 16.53
C ARG A 238 -25.52 -39.54 15.33
N ASP A 239 -26.00 -39.68 14.10
CA ASP A 239 -25.14 -39.55 12.89
C ASP A 239 -24.80 -38.09 12.54
N ARG A 240 -25.64 -37.12 12.92
CA ARG A 240 -25.32 -35.68 12.81
C ARG A 240 -24.39 -35.17 13.92
N LEU A 241 -24.31 -35.86 15.06
CA LEU A 241 -23.43 -35.49 16.17
C LEU A 241 -22.12 -36.30 16.26
N PHE A 242 -22.06 -37.53 15.72
CA PHE A 242 -20.89 -38.42 15.90
C PHE A 242 -20.40 -39.13 14.63
N GLY A 243 -20.98 -38.88 13.45
CA GLY A 243 -20.38 -39.30 12.17
C GLY A 243 -19.12 -38.49 11.82
N PRO A 244 -18.17 -39.03 11.03
CA PRO A 244 -17.02 -38.24 10.59
C PRO A 244 -17.52 -37.01 9.84
N ARG A 245 -17.36 -35.83 10.45
CA ARG A 245 -17.70 -34.56 9.81
C ARG A 245 -16.69 -34.32 8.69
N HIS A 246 -17.10 -34.57 7.44
CA HIS A 246 -16.32 -34.19 6.27
C HIS A 246 -16.13 -32.67 6.26
N ARG A 247 -14.94 -32.21 5.85
CA ARG A 247 -14.66 -30.77 5.80
C ARG A 247 -15.58 -30.13 4.75
N PRO A 248 -16.26 -29.02 5.06
CA PRO A 248 -17.05 -28.32 4.07
C PRO A 248 -16.15 -27.86 2.92
N HIS A 249 -16.57 -28.10 1.69
CA HIS A 249 -15.94 -27.61 0.46
C HIS A 249 -16.96 -26.84 -0.38
N ASP A 250 -16.46 -26.09 -1.35
CA ASP A 250 -17.22 -25.22 -2.27
C ASP A 250 -18.30 -25.97 -3.06
N GLU A 251 -18.02 -27.18 -3.54
CA GLU A 251 -18.97 -27.99 -4.34
C GLU A 251 -19.96 -28.82 -3.49
N MET A 252 -20.12 -28.51 -2.20
CA MET A 252 -20.93 -29.33 -1.28
C MET A 252 -22.42 -28.98 -1.41
N GLY A 253 -23.18 -29.87 -2.05
CA GLY A 253 -24.62 -29.70 -2.27
C GLY A 253 -24.99 -29.70 -3.75
N ASP A 254 -24.04 -29.40 -4.62
CA ASP A 254 -24.19 -29.39 -6.07
C ASP A 254 -24.35 -30.81 -6.63
N ILE A 255 -25.14 -30.92 -7.69
CA ILE A 255 -25.37 -32.17 -8.42
C ILE A 255 -24.68 -32.07 -9.78
N PHE A 256 -23.83 -33.04 -10.07
CA PHE A 256 -23.09 -33.14 -11.33
C PHE A 256 -23.53 -34.38 -12.10
N VAL A 257 -23.45 -34.32 -13.44
CA VAL A 257 -23.64 -35.50 -14.29
C VAL A 257 -22.27 -36.08 -14.60
N TRP A 258 -21.99 -37.27 -14.08
CA TRP A 258 -20.71 -37.95 -14.27
C TRP A 258 -20.94 -39.38 -14.76
N LYS A 259 -20.33 -39.74 -15.90
CA LYS A 259 -20.54 -41.02 -16.59
C LYS A 259 -22.02 -41.37 -16.85
N GLY A 260 -22.89 -40.36 -16.97
CA GLY A 260 -24.33 -40.54 -17.20
C GLY A 260 -25.17 -40.71 -15.94
N GLU A 261 -24.57 -40.66 -14.74
CA GLU A 261 -25.27 -40.68 -13.46
C GLU A 261 -25.22 -39.30 -12.78
N GLU A 262 -26.27 -38.97 -12.03
CA GLU A 262 -26.26 -37.82 -11.14
C GLU A 262 -25.49 -38.16 -9.85
N VAL A 263 -24.47 -37.36 -9.56
CA VAL A 263 -23.57 -37.57 -8.43
C VAL A 263 -23.42 -36.29 -7.61
N LYS A 264 -23.18 -36.45 -6.31
CA LYS A 264 -22.78 -35.39 -5.38
C LYS A 264 -21.36 -35.61 -4.90
N VAL A 265 -20.63 -34.53 -4.67
CA VAL A 265 -19.25 -34.58 -4.15
C VAL A 265 -19.30 -34.70 -2.62
N LYS A 266 -18.67 -35.73 -2.07
CA LYS A 266 -18.57 -36.00 -0.61
C LYS A 266 -17.33 -35.37 0.03
N GLU A 267 -16.19 -35.50 -0.64
CA GLU A 267 -14.91 -35.01 -0.17
C GLU A 267 -14.10 -34.53 -1.37
N LYS A 268 -13.57 -33.29 -1.29
CA LYS A 268 -12.71 -32.67 -2.32
C LYS A 268 -11.35 -32.35 -1.72
N ILE A 269 -10.28 -32.72 -2.42
CA ILE A 269 -8.89 -32.43 -2.03
C ILE A 269 -8.15 -31.82 -3.22
N ARG A 270 -7.50 -30.68 -2.97
CA ARG A 270 -6.61 -30.00 -3.92
C ARG A 270 -5.17 -30.12 -3.44
N VAL A 271 -4.28 -30.60 -4.30
CA VAL A 271 -2.82 -30.64 -4.08
C VAL A 271 -2.15 -29.93 -5.24
N GLU A 272 -1.16 -29.09 -4.94
CA GLU A 272 -0.44 -28.31 -5.93
C GLU A 272 1.05 -28.62 -5.86
N SER A 273 1.68 -28.81 -7.02
CA SER A 273 3.10 -29.11 -7.15
C SER A 273 3.71 -28.19 -8.21
N GLN A 274 4.65 -27.36 -7.80
CA GLN A 274 5.35 -26.45 -8.71
C GLN A 274 6.22 -27.21 -9.71
N ASP A 275 6.15 -26.83 -10.98
CA ASP A 275 6.95 -27.41 -12.05
C ASP A 275 8.00 -26.39 -12.54
N PRO A 276 9.30 -26.60 -12.26
CA PRO A 276 10.35 -25.65 -12.61
C PRO A 276 10.41 -25.31 -14.11
N SER A 277 10.10 -26.27 -14.98
CA SER A 277 10.14 -26.03 -16.42
C SER A 277 8.95 -25.22 -16.91
N LEU A 278 7.75 -25.41 -16.33
CA LEU A 278 6.58 -24.57 -16.66
C LEU A 278 6.75 -23.16 -16.11
N MET A 279 7.31 -23.01 -14.90
CA MET A 279 7.67 -21.71 -14.35
C MET A 279 8.66 -20.97 -15.26
N ALA A 280 9.67 -21.66 -15.76
CA ALA A 280 10.63 -21.09 -16.71
C ALA A 280 9.96 -20.69 -18.04
N VAL A 281 9.04 -21.51 -18.58
CA VAL A 281 8.26 -21.17 -19.78
C VAL A 281 7.41 -19.92 -19.53
N MET A 282 6.67 -19.84 -18.43
CA MET A 282 5.84 -18.68 -18.08
C MET A 282 6.68 -17.40 -17.94
N ALA A 283 7.82 -17.48 -17.25
CA ALA A 283 8.73 -16.35 -17.08
C ALA A 283 9.27 -15.85 -18.43
N LYS A 284 9.70 -16.77 -19.31
CA LYS A 284 10.18 -16.44 -20.66
C LYS A 284 9.08 -15.85 -21.53
N LEU A 285 7.90 -16.48 -21.59
CA LEU A 285 6.77 -15.96 -22.37
C LEU A 285 6.36 -14.56 -21.90
N THR A 286 6.38 -14.29 -20.60
CA THR A 286 6.10 -12.96 -20.05
C THR A 286 7.15 -11.92 -20.46
N ALA A 287 8.43 -12.30 -20.50
CA ALA A 287 9.47 -11.41 -20.98
C ALA A 287 9.33 -11.12 -22.50
N LEU A 288 9.03 -12.16 -23.29
CA LEU A 288 8.87 -12.04 -24.74
C LEU A 288 7.64 -11.20 -25.11
N GLU A 289 6.50 -11.41 -24.44
CA GLU A 289 5.29 -10.61 -24.62
C GLU A 289 5.57 -9.11 -24.41
N HIS A 290 6.30 -8.77 -23.34
CA HIS A 290 6.64 -7.39 -23.02
C HIS A 290 7.53 -6.74 -24.09
N GLU A 291 8.50 -7.48 -24.65
CA GLU A 291 9.31 -6.98 -25.77
C GLU A 291 8.47 -6.76 -27.03
N VAL A 292 7.60 -7.71 -27.39
CA VAL A 292 6.69 -7.55 -28.54
C VAL A 292 5.76 -6.35 -28.36
N MET A 293 5.19 -6.18 -27.17
CA MET A 293 4.32 -5.04 -26.84
C MET A 293 5.05 -3.70 -26.98
N LYS A 294 6.33 -3.64 -26.56
CA LYS A 294 7.17 -2.46 -26.72
C LYS A 294 7.43 -2.13 -28.18
N TRP A 295 7.71 -3.14 -29.01
CA TRP A 295 7.91 -2.96 -30.45
C TRP A 295 6.62 -2.52 -31.14
N LEU A 296 5.48 -3.12 -30.78
CA LEU A 296 4.15 -2.74 -31.27
C LEU A 296 3.86 -1.26 -30.97
N SER A 297 4.12 -0.84 -29.74
CA SER A 297 3.91 0.55 -29.31
C SER A 297 4.83 1.53 -30.04
N SER A 298 6.11 1.17 -30.21
CA SER A 298 7.10 2.01 -30.91
C SER A 298 6.75 2.17 -32.39
N LEU A 299 6.32 1.08 -33.03
CA LEU A 299 5.91 1.08 -34.43
C LEU A 299 4.61 1.86 -34.63
N LYS A 300 3.64 1.72 -33.71
CA LYS A 300 2.38 2.48 -33.72
C LYS A 300 2.62 4.00 -33.70
N VAL A 301 3.53 4.46 -32.84
CA VAL A 301 3.91 5.88 -32.73
C VAL A 301 4.49 6.40 -34.04
N LEU A 302 5.41 5.65 -34.67
CA LEU A 302 6.03 6.07 -35.94
C LEU A 302 5.07 5.97 -37.14
N MET A 303 4.06 5.10 -37.09
CA MET A 303 3.04 4.98 -38.14
C MET A 303 1.98 6.10 -38.07
N GLY A 304 1.96 6.93 -37.02
CA GLY A 304 1.00 8.03 -36.89
C GLY A 304 -0.45 7.57 -36.77
N THR A 305 -0.70 6.32 -36.36
CA THR A 305 -2.05 5.81 -36.13
C THR A 305 -2.53 6.27 -34.76
N GLU A 306 -3.18 7.44 -34.72
CA GLU A 306 -3.90 7.92 -33.53
C GLU A 306 -4.95 6.89 -33.08
N ASP A 307 -5.25 6.89 -31.78
CA ASP A 307 -6.23 6.01 -31.11
C ASP A 307 -7.69 6.32 -31.53
N THR A 308 -7.99 6.22 -32.83
CA THR A 308 -9.35 6.12 -33.33
C THR A 308 -9.65 4.66 -33.69
N ASP A 309 -10.54 4.06 -32.91
CA ASP A 309 -11.26 2.82 -33.19
C ASP A 309 -10.47 1.49 -33.24
N ILE A 310 -10.19 0.92 -32.06
CA ILE A 310 -10.31 -0.54 -31.88
C ILE A 310 -11.59 -0.80 -31.09
N VAL A 311 -12.72 -0.58 -31.76
CA VAL A 311 -13.99 -1.20 -31.40
C VAL A 311 -13.92 -2.66 -31.86
N TYR A 312 -14.12 -3.59 -30.94
CA TYR A 312 -14.38 -5.01 -31.23
C TYR A 312 -15.55 -5.15 -32.20
N ASN A 313 -15.26 -5.21 -33.51
CA ASN A 313 -16.20 -5.64 -34.53
C ASN A 313 -15.94 -7.11 -34.86
N SER A 314 -16.54 -7.98 -34.06
CA SER A 314 -16.84 -9.35 -34.48
C SER A 314 -17.94 -9.31 -35.54
N ALA A 315 -17.59 -9.50 -36.81
CA ALA A 315 -18.49 -10.09 -37.80
C ALA A 315 -17.81 -10.43 -39.14
N ARG A 316 -18.01 -11.70 -39.54
CA ARG A 316 -18.09 -12.24 -40.91
C ARG A 316 -16.79 -12.59 -41.63
N THR A 317 -16.44 -13.87 -41.51
CA THR A 317 -15.71 -14.66 -42.52
C THR A 317 -16.51 -14.76 -43.83
N PRO A 318 -15.95 -14.37 -44.99
CA PRO A 318 -16.31 -14.95 -46.27
C PRO A 318 -15.30 -16.05 -46.61
N SER A 319 -15.85 -17.23 -46.88
CA SER A 319 -15.14 -18.35 -47.49
C SER A 319 -14.74 -18.00 -48.92
N GLN A 320 -13.45 -18.02 -49.23
CA GLN A 320 -13.01 -18.27 -50.60
C GLN A 320 -11.68 -19.03 -50.67
N GLN A 321 -11.80 -20.14 -51.40
CA GLN A 321 -10.82 -21.13 -51.80
C GLN A 321 -9.57 -20.54 -52.44
N LEU A 322 -8.41 -21.10 -52.09
CA LEU A 322 -7.32 -21.27 -53.06
C LEU A 322 -7.00 -22.76 -53.20
N ARG A 323 -7.30 -23.25 -54.40
CA ARG A 323 -6.88 -24.54 -54.94
C ARG A 323 -5.47 -24.42 -55.51
N CYS A 324 -4.63 -25.40 -55.21
CA CYS A 324 -3.72 -26.14 -56.10
C CYS A 324 -3.24 -27.35 -55.25
N GLY A 325 -3.59 -28.62 -55.50
CA GLY A 325 -3.40 -29.43 -56.71
C GLY A 325 -1.90 -29.71 -56.89
N ALA A 326 -1.35 -30.93 -56.93
CA ALA A 326 -1.78 -32.33 -56.87
C ALA A 326 -0.49 -33.13 -56.45
N ALA A 327 -0.37 -34.43 -56.21
CA ALA A 327 -1.13 -35.61 -56.58
C ALA A 327 -0.58 -36.83 -55.80
N ASN A 328 -1.26 -37.96 -55.99
CA ASN A 328 -0.91 -39.36 -55.75
C ASN A 328 -1.34 -39.94 -54.39
N CYS A 329 -2.55 -40.51 -54.29
CA CYS A 329 -3.11 -41.73 -54.92
C CYS A 329 -2.49 -43.03 -54.41
N THR A 330 -3.21 -43.72 -53.53
CA THR A 330 -3.64 -45.14 -53.66
C THR A 330 -4.71 -45.38 -52.59
N ALA A 331 -5.98 -45.56 -52.95
CA ALA A 331 -6.63 -46.86 -53.17
C ALA A 331 -6.56 -47.76 -51.91
N ARG A 332 -7.64 -48.29 -51.32
CA ARG A 332 -8.87 -48.81 -51.91
C ARG A 332 -9.81 -49.19 -50.75
N ARG A 333 -11.12 -48.95 -50.95
CA ARG A 333 -12.28 -49.87 -50.73
C ARG A 333 -12.43 -50.54 -49.36
N LEU A 334 -13.59 -50.81 -48.78
CA LEU A 334 -15.05 -50.77 -49.06
C LEU A 334 -15.60 -51.41 -47.76
N LYS A 335 -16.77 -51.11 -47.19
CA LYS A 335 -18.12 -51.49 -47.68
C LYS A 335 -19.06 -51.22 -46.49
N SER A 336 -20.16 -50.49 -46.72
CA SER A 336 -21.56 -50.99 -46.65
C SER A 336 -22.14 -51.12 -45.23
N SER A 337 -23.36 -50.72 -44.87
CA SER A 337 -24.51 -50.21 -45.64
C SER A 337 -25.74 -50.11 -44.72
N LEU A 338 -26.68 -49.21 -45.08
CA LEU A 338 -28.17 -49.33 -45.09
C LEU A 338 -28.85 -48.24 -44.22
N SER A 339 -29.93 -47.55 -44.60
CA SER A 339 -30.75 -47.47 -45.83
C SER A 339 -31.90 -46.46 -45.62
N ARG A 340 -32.21 -45.67 -46.68
CA ARG A 340 -33.55 -45.15 -47.13
C ARG A 340 -34.31 -44.12 -46.26
N ARG A 341 -35.03 -43.12 -46.79
CA ARG A 341 -35.67 -42.84 -48.11
C ARG A 341 -35.95 -41.31 -48.21
N ALA A 342 -35.52 -40.61 -49.28
CA ALA A 342 -36.30 -40.12 -50.46
C ALA A 342 -37.35 -39.01 -50.16
N LEU A 343 -37.17 -37.73 -50.54
CA LEU A 343 -37.36 -37.04 -51.87
C LEU A 343 -38.84 -36.97 -52.34
N PRO A 344 -39.28 -36.07 -53.25
CA PRO A 344 -38.56 -35.20 -54.22
C PRO A 344 -39.12 -33.74 -54.29
N SER A 345 -38.79 -32.81 -55.19
CA SER A 345 -37.70 -32.49 -56.14
C SER A 345 -38.15 -31.26 -56.97
N THR A 346 -37.19 -30.67 -57.69
CA THR A 346 -37.27 -29.86 -58.92
C THR A 346 -37.40 -28.34 -58.81
N SER A 347 -36.75 -27.50 -59.62
CA SER A 347 -35.49 -27.52 -60.41
C SER A 347 -35.49 -26.29 -61.33
N HIS A 348 -34.32 -25.65 -61.44
CA HIS A 348 -33.77 -24.93 -62.60
C HIS A 348 -34.31 -23.57 -63.08
N ALA A 349 -33.32 -22.70 -63.27
CA ALA A 349 -33.28 -21.34 -63.80
C ALA A 349 -33.49 -21.25 -65.32
N ILE A 350 -33.75 -20.03 -65.84
CA ILE A 350 -33.24 -19.43 -67.10
C ILE A 350 -33.62 -17.92 -67.15
N LEU A 351 -32.67 -17.09 -67.59
CA LEU A 351 -32.68 -15.63 -67.92
C LEU A 351 -33.51 -15.30 -69.20
N PRO A 352 -33.57 -14.07 -69.82
CA PRO A 352 -33.25 -12.67 -69.43
C PRO A 352 -34.25 -11.55 -69.92
N ARG A 353 -33.99 -10.30 -69.48
CA ARG A 353 -34.13 -8.93 -70.08
C ARG A 353 -35.17 -8.53 -71.19
N HIS A 354 -35.79 -7.37 -70.89
CA HIS A 354 -36.00 -6.13 -71.70
C HIS A 354 -37.29 -5.85 -72.52
N THR A 355 -37.83 -4.65 -72.20
CA THR A 355 -38.40 -3.55 -73.03
C THR A 355 -39.90 -3.49 -73.40
N SER A 356 -40.47 -2.31 -73.03
CA SER A 356 -41.48 -1.45 -73.69
C SER A 356 -42.88 -2.02 -73.99
N GLY A 357 -44.01 -1.34 -73.76
CA GLY A 357 -44.26 0.04 -73.34
C GLY A 357 -45.39 0.67 -74.19
N ASN A 358 -46.36 1.30 -73.51
CA ASN A 358 -47.48 2.14 -73.99
C ASN A 358 -48.64 1.42 -74.67
N GLY A 359 -49.91 1.82 -74.55
CA GLY A 359 -50.67 2.96 -74.01
C GLY A 359 -52.14 2.65 -74.42
N THR A 360 -53.23 3.17 -73.89
CA THR A 360 -53.71 4.56 -73.69
C THR A 360 -55.17 4.37 -73.21
N GLU A 361 -55.75 5.11 -72.27
CA GLU A 361 -56.40 6.45 -72.37
C GLU A 361 -57.44 6.47 -71.20
N GLN A 362 -57.76 7.51 -70.43
CA GLN A 362 -58.11 8.89 -70.75
C GLN A 362 -58.10 9.77 -69.45
N SER A 363 -57.90 11.07 -69.64
CA SER A 363 -58.04 12.24 -68.73
C SER A 363 -58.89 13.27 -69.53
N PRO A 364 -59.47 14.39 -68.99
CA PRO A 364 -58.71 15.46 -68.29
C PRO A 364 -59.52 16.43 -67.38
N VAL A 365 -58.84 17.41 -66.75
CA VAL A 365 -59.13 18.87 -66.77
C VAL A 365 -58.10 19.62 -65.91
N GLY A 366 -57.42 20.62 -66.52
CA GLY A 366 -57.27 21.97 -65.94
C GLY A 366 -56.06 22.33 -65.05
N ARG A 367 -54.93 22.68 -65.67
CA ARG A 367 -53.71 23.32 -65.10
C ARG A 367 -53.91 24.75 -64.58
N ARG A 368 -53.08 25.17 -63.60
CA ARG A 368 -52.15 26.33 -63.67
C ARG A 368 -51.07 26.27 -62.57
N HIS A 369 -49.81 26.49 -62.95
CA HIS A 369 -48.61 26.52 -62.10
C HIS A 369 -48.27 27.96 -61.65
N VAL A 370 -47.80 28.14 -60.41
CA VAL A 370 -46.68 29.01 -59.98
C VAL A 370 -46.04 28.39 -58.72
N ALA A 371 -44.72 28.49 -58.59
CA ALA A 371 -43.84 27.79 -57.66
C ALA A 371 -43.82 28.33 -56.21
N SER A 372 -43.73 27.42 -55.23
CA SER A 372 -42.64 27.26 -54.23
C SER A 372 -43.16 26.57 -52.95
N LYS A 373 -42.43 25.52 -52.52
CA LYS A 373 -42.17 25.06 -51.13
C LYS A 373 -42.02 23.52 -51.06
N THR A 374 -40.92 23.15 -50.40
CA THR A 374 -40.33 21.85 -50.05
C THR A 374 -41.24 20.94 -49.21
N PRO A 375 -41.03 19.60 -49.23
CA PRO A 375 -41.33 18.74 -48.08
C PRO A 375 -40.09 17.97 -47.59
N SER A 376 -39.62 18.47 -46.45
CA SER A 376 -38.79 17.92 -45.35
C SER A 376 -38.20 16.51 -45.43
N ASP A 377 -36.89 16.50 -45.19
CA ASP A 377 -36.02 15.38 -44.83
C ASP A 377 -36.58 14.50 -43.70
N ILE A 378 -36.55 13.19 -43.90
CA ILE A 378 -36.77 12.18 -42.86
C ILE A 378 -35.47 12.06 -42.05
N HIS A 379 -35.52 12.54 -40.81
CA HIS A 379 -34.38 12.65 -39.89
C HIS A 379 -33.82 11.26 -39.49
N PRO A 380 -32.51 11.00 -39.60
CA PRO A 380 -31.85 9.77 -39.12
C PRO A 380 -31.77 9.65 -37.57
N TYR A 381 -32.44 10.55 -36.84
CA TYR A 381 -32.39 10.63 -35.37
C TYR A 381 -33.55 9.89 -34.67
N ALA A 382 -34.70 9.70 -35.34
CA ALA A 382 -35.88 9.06 -34.73
C ALA A 382 -35.68 7.54 -34.48
N ASP A 383 -35.07 6.84 -35.44
CA ASP A 383 -34.74 5.40 -35.29
C ASP A 383 -33.71 5.13 -34.19
N ARG A 384 -32.79 6.09 -33.96
CA ARG A 384 -31.74 5.96 -32.95
C ARG A 384 -32.28 6.12 -31.53
N LYS A 385 -33.28 6.99 -31.34
CA LYS A 385 -33.98 7.18 -30.06
C LYS A 385 -34.74 5.90 -29.64
N GLY A 386 -35.46 5.27 -30.56
CA GLY A 386 -36.17 4.02 -30.30
C GLY A 386 -35.23 2.86 -29.91
N ALA A 387 -34.08 2.76 -30.58
CA ALA A 387 -33.07 1.75 -30.26
C ALA A 387 -32.45 1.93 -28.86
N ILE A 388 -32.30 3.17 -28.40
CA ILE A 388 -31.71 3.47 -27.09
C ILE A 388 -32.68 3.12 -25.96
N TYR A 389 -33.97 3.48 -26.07
CA TYR A 389 -34.98 3.08 -25.09
C TYR A 389 -35.20 1.56 -25.07
N ALA A 390 -35.12 0.87 -26.21
CA ALA A 390 -35.16 -0.59 -26.24
C ALA A 390 -33.95 -1.26 -25.56
N LEU A 391 -32.79 -0.59 -25.57
CA LEU A 391 -31.61 -1.05 -24.83
C LEU A 391 -31.77 -0.82 -23.32
N ILE A 392 -32.35 0.31 -22.91
CA ILE A 392 -32.66 0.60 -21.50
C ILE A 392 -33.64 -0.42 -20.93
N ASP A 393 -34.70 -0.76 -21.67
CA ASP A 393 -35.65 -1.82 -21.29
C ASP A 393 -34.92 -3.15 -21.04
N LYS A 394 -34.01 -3.52 -21.95
CA LYS A 394 -33.22 -4.75 -21.83
C LYS A 394 -32.28 -4.74 -20.62
N ILE A 395 -31.70 -3.59 -20.28
CA ILE A 395 -30.84 -3.44 -19.10
C ILE A 395 -31.67 -3.67 -17.84
N ASN A 396 -32.84 -3.02 -17.74
CA ASN A 396 -33.72 -3.17 -16.60
C ASN A 396 -34.23 -4.62 -16.45
N GLU A 397 -34.56 -5.30 -17.54
CA GLU A 397 -34.91 -6.74 -17.55
C GLU A 397 -33.75 -7.59 -17.02
N THR A 398 -32.52 -7.35 -17.48
CA THR A 398 -31.35 -8.11 -17.01
C THR A 398 -30.99 -7.84 -15.55
N GLU A 399 -31.20 -6.61 -15.06
CA GLU A 399 -31.00 -6.28 -13.64
C GLU A 399 -32.03 -6.98 -12.75
N LEU A 400 -33.28 -7.09 -13.21
CA LEU A 400 -34.32 -7.83 -12.50
C LEU A 400 -34.01 -9.34 -12.44
N GLU A 401 -33.62 -9.94 -13.57
CA GLU A 401 -33.20 -11.35 -13.62
C GLU A 401 -31.99 -11.62 -12.71
N LEU A 402 -31.04 -10.69 -12.67
CA LEU A 402 -29.87 -10.78 -11.80
C LEU A 402 -30.24 -10.62 -10.32
N ALA A 403 -31.20 -9.74 -10.00
CA ALA A 403 -31.72 -9.57 -8.65
C ALA A 403 -32.43 -10.83 -8.15
N GLU A 404 -33.24 -11.48 -8.99
CA GLU A 404 -33.91 -12.74 -8.67
C GLU A 404 -32.88 -13.87 -8.43
N LEU A 405 -31.88 -14.00 -9.29
CA LEU A 405 -30.79 -14.97 -9.12
C LEU A 405 -29.96 -14.71 -7.86
N MET A 406 -29.70 -13.45 -7.53
CA MET A 406 -28.98 -13.07 -6.30
C MET A 406 -29.80 -13.32 -5.03
N ASP A 407 -31.13 -13.21 -5.10
CA ASP A 407 -32.04 -13.61 -4.00
C ASP A 407 -32.02 -15.12 -3.79
N GLU A 408 -32.14 -15.91 -4.87
CA GLU A 408 -32.10 -17.37 -4.82
C GLU A 408 -30.78 -17.90 -4.22
N LEU A 409 -29.68 -17.19 -4.45
CA LEU A 409 -28.36 -17.50 -3.90
C LEU A 409 -28.12 -16.92 -2.50
N GLY A 410 -29.05 -16.13 -1.96
CA GLY A 410 -28.95 -15.49 -0.63
C GLY A 410 -27.87 -14.40 -0.54
N LEU A 411 -27.50 -13.80 -1.68
CA LEU A 411 -26.37 -12.85 -1.82
C LEU A 411 -26.81 -11.38 -1.89
N LEU A 412 -28.12 -11.11 -1.87
CA LEU A 412 -28.68 -9.75 -2.00
C LEU A 412 -28.22 -8.77 -0.91
N GLU A 413 -28.07 -9.22 0.34
CA GLU A 413 -27.59 -8.36 1.44
C GLU A 413 -26.07 -8.10 1.38
N GLU A 414 -25.29 -9.02 0.80
CA GLU A 414 -23.83 -8.96 0.79
C GLU A 414 -23.29 -8.12 -0.39
N TYR A 415 -24.08 -7.99 -1.47
CA TYR A 415 -23.71 -7.28 -2.71
C TYR A 415 -24.78 -6.26 -3.15
N GLN A 416 -25.39 -5.54 -2.20
CA GLN A 416 -26.46 -4.58 -2.45
C GLN A 416 -26.11 -3.46 -3.46
N GLY A 417 -24.81 -3.16 -3.64
CA GLY A 417 -24.33 -2.16 -4.61
C GLY A 417 -24.09 -2.68 -6.03
N ALA A 418 -24.31 -3.98 -6.31
CA ALA A 418 -24.14 -4.55 -7.64
C ALA A 418 -25.36 -4.35 -8.55
N LEU A 419 -26.52 -4.03 -7.96
CA LEU A 419 -27.78 -3.75 -8.64
C LEU A 419 -28.15 -2.29 -8.41
N ASN A 420 -28.72 -1.63 -9.41
CA ASN A 420 -29.09 -0.21 -9.31
C ASN A 420 -30.45 0.00 -8.61
N LEU A 421 -30.70 -0.69 -7.49
CA LEU A 421 -32.00 -0.72 -6.80
C LEU A 421 -32.38 0.63 -6.15
N GLU A 422 -31.39 1.46 -5.82
CA GLU A 422 -31.57 2.78 -5.18
C GLU A 422 -31.07 3.96 -6.04
N GLY A 423 -30.61 3.71 -7.27
CA GLY A 423 -30.16 4.78 -8.16
C GLY A 423 -31.28 5.41 -8.99
N PRO A 424 -31.03 6.57 -9.62
CA PRO A 424 -32.02 7.23 -10.47
C PRO A 424 -32.38 6.34 -11.66
N GLU A 425 -33.67 6.20 -11.94
CA GLU A 425 -34.21 5.40 -13.04
C GLU A 425 -33.54 5.84 -14.36
N LEU A 426 -32.97 4.90 -15.12
CA LEU A 426 -32.18 5.18 -16.32
C LEU A 426 -32.97 6.03 -17.34
N ASP A 427 -34.29 5.85 -17.40
CA ASP A 427 -35.20 6.65 -18.23
C ASP A 427 -35.16 8.15 -17.90
N HIS A 428 -34.95 8.53 -16.63
CA HIS A 428 -34.87 9.92 -16.20
C HIS A 428 -33.53 10.58 -16.55
N VAL A 429 -32.44 9.82 -16.48
CA VAL A 429 -31.10 10.32 -16.82
C VAL A 429 -31.00 10.55 -18.33
N PHE A 430 -31.53 9.63 -19.13
CA PHE A 430 -31.46 9.73 -20.59
C PHE A 430 -32.54 10.64 -21.19
N SER A 431 -33.69 10.87 -20.53
CA SER A 431 -34.71 11.79 -21.03
C SER A 431 -34.20 13.23 -21.18
N GLN A 432 -33.25 13.66 -20.33
CA GLN A 432 -32.63 14.98 -20.41
C GLN A 432 -31.81 15.18 -21.69
N THR A 433 -31.22 14.09 -22.23
CA THR A 433 -30.27 14.16 -23.35
C THR A 433 -30.90 13.76 -24.69
N ILE A 434 -31.86 12.84 -24.68
CA ILE A 434 -32.43 12.21 -25.90
C ILE A 434 -33.94 12.50 -26.04
N GLY A 435 -34.56 13.07 -25.00
CA GLY A 435 -35.99 13.39 -24.93
C GLY A 435 -36.85 12.16 -24.60
N HIS A 436 -38.01 12.37 -23.96
CA HIS A 436 -38.89 11.30 -23.49
C HIS A 436 -39.34 10.33 -24.57
N ARG A 437 -39.48 9.04 -24.19
CA ARG A 437 -39.93 7.95 -25.07
C ARG A 437 -41.21 8.30 -25.82
N ASP A 438 -42.27 8.65 -25.09
CA ASP A 438 -43.57 9.06 -25.60
C ASP A 438 -44.11 10.28 -24.83
N GLU A 439 -45.08 10.99 -25.42
CA GLU A 439 -45.71 12.18 -24.80
C GLU A 439 -46.39 11.83 -23.46
N GLN A 440 -46.91 10.60 -23.31
CA GLN A 440 -47.49 10.10 -22.07
C GLN A 440 -46.45 9.93 -20.94
N ALA A 441 -45.20 9.58 -21.27
CA ALA A 441 -44.13 9.44 -20.30
C ALA A 441 -43.60 10.79 -19.81
N LEU A 442 -43.64 11.80 -20.69
CA LEU A 442 -43.38 13.19 -20.33
C LEU A 442 -44.47 13.72 -19.37
N GLU A 443 -45.74 13.50 -19.71
CA GLU A 443 -46.87 13.89 -18.85
C GLU A 443 -46.87 13.17 -17.49
N SER A 444 -46.55 11.88 -17.47
CA SER A 444 -46.49 11.11 -16.22
C SER A 444 -45.41 11.64 -15.30
N ARG A 445 -44.20 11.95 -15.82
CA ARG A 445 -43.10 12.53 -15.04
C ARG A 445 -43.50 13.86 -14.40
N VAL A 446 -44.10 14.75 -15.20
CA VAL A 446 -44.59 16.06 -14.75
C VAL A 446 -45.71 15.92 -13.69
N ARG A 447 -46.60 14.95 -13.85
CA ARG A 447 -47.66 14.65 -12.87
C ARG A 447 -47.10 14.06 -11.57
N THR A 448 -46.11 13.18 -11.65
CA THR A 448 -45.42 12.63 -10.47
C THR A 448 -44.69 13.73 -9.70
N ALA A 449 -43.97 14.63 -10.40
CA ALA A 449 -43.33 15.78 -9.77
C ALA A 449 -44.36 16.70 -9.08
N ARG A 450 -45.53 16.92 -9.69
CA ARG A 450 -46.64 17.67 -9.07
C ARG A 450 -47.23 16.97 -7.84
N GLN A 451 -47.33 15.65 -7.86
CA GLN A 451 -47.80 14.88 -6.70
C GLN A 451 -46.78 14.90 -5.56
N GLU A 452 -45.50 14.81 -5.88
CA GLU A 452 -44.42 14.69 -4.90
C GLU A 452 -44.13 16.03 -4.21
N PHE A 453 -44.08 17.13 -4.97
CA PHE A 453 -43.65 18.43 -4.43
C PHE A 453 -44.76 19.51 -4.39
N GLY A 454 -45.94 19.24 -4.96
CA GLY A 454 -47.04 20.22 -4.96
C GLY A 454 -46.71 21.45 -5.79
N GLU A 455 -46.89 22.66 -5.24
CA GLU A 455 -46.58 23.95 -5.88
C GLU A 455 -45.11 24.37 -5.80
N TYR A 456 -44.32 23.66 -5.00
CA TYR A 456 -42.90 23.92 -4.82
C TYR A 456 -42.11 22.92 -5.64
N LEU A 457 -41.01 23.33 -6.27
CA LEU A 457 -40.17 22.41 -7.04
C LEU A 457 -38.68 22.66 -6.72
N PRO A 458 -37.87 21.63 -6.44
CA PRO A 458 -36.44 21.83 -6.21
C PRO A 458 -35.72 22.34 -7.46
N ALA A 459 -34.69 23.18 -7.27
CA ALA A 459 -33.92 23.75 -8.37
C ALA A 459 -33.25 22.65 -9.23
N GLY A 460 -33.57 22.63 -10.52
CA GLY A 460 -33.00 21.67 -11.48
C GLY A 460 -33.67 20.28 -11.50
N TYR A 461 -34.78 20.07 -10.78
CA TYR A 461 -35.45 18.75 -10.72
C TYR A 461 -36.14 18.34 -12.04
N LEU A 462 -36.76 19.30 -12.75
CA LEU A 462 -37.35 19.08 -14.07
C LEU A 462 -36.48 19.71 -15.16
N ASN A 463 -36.33 19.02 -16.29
CA ASN A 463 -35.63 19.55 -17.46
C ASN A 463 -36.44 20.68 -18.14
N GLU A 464 -35.85 21.45 -19.05
CA GLU A 464 -36.54 22.61 -19.65
C GLU A 464 -37.86 22.24 -20.34
N THR A 465 -37.93 21.07 -20.99
CA THR A 465 -39.15 20.61 -21.68
C THR A 465 -40.24 20.14 -20.72
N GLU A 466 -39.88 19.43 -19.65
CA GLU A 466 -40.76 19.00 -18.56
C GLU A 466 -41.25 20.21 -17.77
N LEU A 467 -40.38 21.18 -17.47
CA LEU A 467 -40.71 22.41 -16.75
C LEU A 467 -41.67 23.29 -17.55
N ARG A 468 -41.48 23.38 -18.88
CA ARG A 468 -42.44 24.05 -19.76
C ARG A 468 -43.81 23.38 -19.72
N LEU A 469 -43.88 22.05 -19.77
CA LEU A 469 -45.14 21.33 -19.68
C LEU A 469 -45.78 21.44 -18.29
N TYR A 470 -44.97 21.38 -17.23
CA TYR A 470 -45.41 21.62 -15.85
C TYR A 470 -46.04 23.01 -15.72
N THR A 471 -45.37 24.03 -16.26
CA THR A 471 -45.84 25.42 -16.24
C THR A 471 -47.15 25.59 -17.00
N LEU A 472 -47.30 24.88 -18.12
CA LEU A 472 -48.50 24.94 -18.97
C LEU A 472 -49.70 24.25 -18.34
N LEU A 473 -49.48 23.13 -17.63
CA LEU A 473 -50.54 22.34 -16.99
C LEU A 473 -50.91 22.83 -15.58
N TYR A 474 -49.94 23.35 -14.82
CA TYR A 474 -50.10 23.65 -13.39
C TYR A 474 -49.67 25.08 -12.98
N GLY A 475 -49.15 25.90 -13.90
CA GLY A 475 -48.62 27.25 -13.62
C GLY A 475 -47.13 27.27 -13.23
N GLU A 476 -46.53 28.46 -13.14
CA GLU A 476 -45.11 28.61 -12.81
C GLU A 476 -44.82 28.04 -11.39
N PRO A 477 -43.93 27.04 -11.26
CA PRO A 477 -43.61 26.46 -9.97
C PRO A 477 -42.77 27.42 -9.12
N ILE A 478 -42.99 27.39 -7.80
CA ILE A 478 -42.18 28.14 -6.85
C ILE A 478 -40.89 27.35 -6.59
N ILE A 479 -39.77 27.81 -7.16
CA ILE A 479 -38.48 27.13 -7.01
C ILE A 479 -37.93 27.38 -5.60
N LYS A 480 -37.82 26.32 -4.79
CA LYS A 480 -37.10 26.40 -3.51
C LYS A 480 -35.60 26.22 -3.77
N VAL A 481 -34.83 27.24 -3.42
CA VAL A 481 -33.37 27.14 -3.32
C VAL A 481 -33.07 26.64 -1.92
N ASP A 482 -32.66 25.39 -1.80
CA ASP A 482 -32.34 24.80 -0.50
C ASP A 482 -31.03 25.38 0.04
N GLU A 483 -31.13 26.37 0.94
CA GLU A 483 -30.12 26.54 1.97
C GLU A 483 -30.24 25.37 2.97
N PRO A 484 -29.14 24.71 3.35
CA PRO A 484 -29.23 23.55 4.23
C PRO A 484 -29.39 24.04 5.67
N GLN A 485 -30.60 23.99 6.22
CA GLN A 485 -30.77 24.12 7.66
C GLN A 485 -31.64 22.99 8.24
N SER A 486 -31.00 22.31 9.18
CA SER A 486 -31.59 21.58 10.28
C SER A 486 -32.64 22.41 11.02
N GLU A 487 -33.81 21.82 11.25
CA GLU A 487 -34.68 22.15 12.39
C GLU A 487 -34.79 20.89 13.27
N VAL A 488 -34.83 21.00 14.60
CA VAL A 488 -36.08 21.34 15.29
C VAL A 488 -35.95 22.34 16.45
N GLU A 489 -36.99 23.17 16.53
CA GLU A 489 -37.60 23.92 17.65
C GLU A 489 -37.12 25.34 18.03
N ALA A 490 -37.74 26.32 17.35
CA ALA A 490 -38.74 27.29 17.85
C ALA A 490 -38.47 28.16 19.10
N ASP A 491 -38.36 29.49 18.91
CA ASP A 491 -39.37 30.50 19.31
C ASP A 491 -38.92 31.97 19.02
N LEU A 492 -39.71 32.66 18.16
CA LEU A 492 -40.20 34.07 18.14
C LEU A 492 -39.34 35.19 18.82
N VAL A 493 -39.04 36.39 18.26
CA VAL A 493 -39.89 37.47 17.68
C VAL A 493 -39.00 38.58 17.02
N GLU A 494 -39.42 39.06 15.82
CA GLU A 494 -39.36 40.39 15.12
C GLU A 494 -38.06 41.12 14.64
N GLU A 495 -38.01 41.27 13.28
CA GLU A 495 -37.90 42.47 12.40
C GLU A 495 -36.76 43.52 12.53
N GLU A 496 -35.98 43.73 11.45
CA GLU A 496 -36.01 44.94 10.58
C GLU A 496 -34.98 44.89 9.42
N ASP A 497 -35.46 45.23 8.21
CA ASP A 497 -34.77 45.32 6.90
C ASP A 497 -33.71 46.43 6.79
N ARG A 498 -32.65 46.22 5.98
CA ARG A 498 -31.98 47.26 5.15
C ARG A 498 -31.33 46.71 3.86
N ASP A 499 -31.74 47.28 2.72
CA ASP A 499 -31.18 47.17 1.37
C ASP A 499 -29.75 47.76 1.23
N PRO A 500 -28.93 47.35 0.22
CA PRO A 500 -27.56 47.81 0.04
C PRO A 500 -27.39 49.15 -0.73
N ASP A 501 -26.34 49.87 -0.35
CA ASP A 501 -25.99 51.27 -0.66
C ASP A 501 -25.84 51.66 -2.15
N ARG A 502 -26.38 52.83 -2.52
CA ARG A 502 -26.12 53.58 -3.77
C ARG A 502 -25.58 54.97 -3.46
N LEU A 503 -24.63 55.46 -4.26
CA LEU A 503 -23.89 56.71 -4.00
C LEU A 503 -24.38 57.86 -4.89
N PHE A 504 -24.76 58.98 -4.27
CA PHE A 504 -25.30 60.18 -4.93
C PHE A 504 -24.44 61.42 -4.64
N GLN A 505 -24.32 62.33 -5.61
CA GLN A 505 -23.67 63.64 -5.45
C GLN A 505 -24.70 64.78 -5.63
N GLU A 506 -24.61 65.81 -4.79
CA GLU A 506 -25.53 66.97 -4.82
C GLU A 506 -25.19 67.91 -6.00
N ASP A 507 -26.18 68.31 -6.79
CA ASP A 507 -26.01 69.11 -8.01
C ASP A 507 -26.05 70.64 -7.77
N GLY A 508 -26.11 71.06 -6.50
CA GLY A 508 -26.05 72.48 -6.12
C GLY A 508 -27.32 73.29 -6.42
N GLN A 509 -28.40 72.67 -6.91
CA GLN A 509 -29.74 73.28 -6.96
C GLN A 509 -30.79 72.45 -6.21
N GLY A 510 -30.33 71.64 -5.25
CA GLY A 510 -31.18 70.85 -4.36
C GLY A 510 -31.66 69.52 -4.93
N GLY A 511 -31.00 68.99 -5.97
CA GLY A 511 -31.19 67.63 -6.49
C GLY A 511 -29.96 66.74 -6.31
N TRP A 512 -30.15 65.43 -6.44
CA TRP A 512 -29.09 64.41 -6.30
C TRP A 512 -28.94 63.62 -7.61
N LYS A 513 -27.71 63.38 -8.05
CA LYS A 513 -27.41 62.60 -9.27
C LYS A 513 -26.49 61.41 -8.95
N GLU A 514 -26.87 60.24 -9.46
CA GLU A 514 -26.12 58.96 -9.32
C GLU A 514 -24.91 58.97 -10.28
N VAL A 515 -23.74 58.50 -9.82
CA VAL A 515 -22.48 58.54 -10.58
C VAL A 515 -21.94 57.13 -10.78
N GLU A 516 -21.74 56.70 -12.03
CA GLU A 516 -21.10 55.43 -12.41
C GLU A 516 -19.57 55.59 -12.57
N PHE A 517 -18.80 54.58 -12.17
CA PHE A 517 -17.33 54.58 -12.19
C PHE A 517 -16.81 53.68 -13.32
N GLU A 518 -16.14 54.24 -14.34
CA GLU A 518 -15.48 53.48 -15.42
C GLU A 518 -14.04 53.08 -15.04
N ARG A 519 -13.67 51.84 -15.36
CA ARG A 519 -12.33 51.27 -15.20
C ARG A 519 -11.61 51.32 -16.56
N VAL A 520 -10.46 52.00 -16.63
CA VAL A 520 -9.61 52.05 -17.82
C VAL A 520 -8.53 50.96 -17.75
N GLU A 521 -8.33 50.24 -18.85
CA GLU A 521 -7.27 49.25 -19.08
C GLU A 521 -5.91 49.91 -19.40
N SER A 522 -4.81 49.28 -18.98
CA SER A 522 -3.49 49.48 -19.59
C SER A 522 -2.66 48.19 -19.58
N GLN A 523 -2.15 47.85 -20.77
CA GLN A 523 -1.22 46.75 -21.08
C GLN A 523 0.19 47.00 -20.49
N ASP A 524 0.83 45.98 -19.93
CA ASP A 524 2.29 45.78 -20.04
C ASP A 524 2.67 44.30 -19.80
N ASP A 525 3.64 43.80 -20.57
CA ASP A 525 4.06 42.40 -20.69
C ASP A 525 4.95 41.91 -19.53
N GLY A 526 4.64 40.74 -18.95
CA GLY A 526 5.51 39.98 -18.04
C GLY A 526 4.87 38.66 -17.56
N PRO A 527 5.63 37.55 -17.39
CA PRO A 527 5.06 36.26 -16.98
C PRO A 527 4.47 36.33 -15.55
N PRO A 528 3.38 35.59 -15.26
CA PRO A 528 2.51 35.91 -14.14
C PRO A 528 3.18 35.64 -12.80
N LEU A 529 3.42 36.72 -12.08
CA LEU A 529 3.64 36.73 -10.63
C LEU A 529 2.40 36.14 -9.95
N VAL A 530 2.65 35.19 -9.07
CA VAL A 530 1.69 34.58 -8.15
C VAL A 530 1.06 35.70 -7.31
N TYR A 531 -0.24 35.94 -7.48
CA TYR A 531 -0.98 36.85 -6.60
C TYR A 531 -1.00 36.26 -5.19
N ASP A 532 -0.55 37.07 -4.22
CA ASP A 532 -0.80 36.90 -2.80
C ASP A 532 -2.32 36.77 -2.56
N MET A 533 -2.76 35.53 -2.33
CA MET A 533 -4.05 35.22 -1.71
C MET A 533 -3.83 34.93 -0.23
N GLU A 534 -3.48 35.94 0.55
CA GLU A 534 -3.54 35.90 2.02
C GLU A 534 -4.46 37.01 2.55
N VAL A 535 -5.76 36.86 2.33
CA VAL A 535 -6.77 37.34 3.28
C VAL A 535 -7.80 36.23 3.43
N GLY A 536 -7.67 35.43 4.49
CA GLY A 536 -8.71 34.48 4.88
C GLY A 536 -9.99 35.23 5.28
N PRO A 537 -11.18 34.61 5.20
CA PRO A 537 -12.42 35.27 5.60
C PRO A 537 -12.36 35.68 7.09
N PRO A 538 -12.97 36.82 7.47
CA PRO A 538 -12.95 37.29 8.85
C PRO A 538 -13.58 36.25 9.78
N VAL A 539 -12.90 35.95 10.88
CA VAL A 539 -13.39 35.00 11.90
C VAL A 539 -14.56 35.64 12.65
N GLU A 540 -15.73 35.02 12.61
CA GLU A 540 -16.88 35.48 13.40
C GLU A 540 -16.61 35.35 14.91
N GLU A 541 -16.81 36.44 15.64
CA GLU A 541 -16.52 36.54 17.06
C GLU A 541 -17.61 35.82 17.89
N THR A 542 -17.34 34.59 18.33
CA THR A 542 -18.23 33.81 19.22
C THR A 542 -18.58 34.55 20.52
N ALA A 543 -19.76 34.24 21.10
CA ALA A 543 -20.23 34.83 22.36
C ALA A 543 -19.28 34.65 23.55
N ALA A 544 -18.42 33.62 23.53
CA ALA A 544 -17.39 33.42 24.53
C ALA A 544 -16.24 34.43 24.38
N MET A 545 -15.86 34.79 23.15
CA MET A 545 -14.85 35.81 22.85
C MET A 545 -15.34 37.21 23.25
N ARG A 546 -16.62 37.54 22.98
CA ARG A 546 -17.24 38.79 23.45
C ARG A 546 -17.25 38.92 24.97
N ARG A 547 -17.67 37.88 25.70
CA ARG A 547 -17.64 37.90 27.18
C ARG A 547 -16.23 38.04 27.73
N THR A 548 -15.25 37.41 27.07
CA THR A 548 -13.84 37.49 27.50
C THR A 548 -13.29 38.90 27.26
N ARG A 549 -13.70 39.56 26.17
CA ARG A 549 -13.37 40.94 25.85
C ARG A 549 -14.01 41.95 26.80
N GLU A 550 -15.29 41.81 27.10
CA GLU A 550 -15.98 42.68 28.07
C GLU A 550 -15.34 42.58 29.47
N VAL A 551 -14.96 41.36 29.88
CA VAL A 551 -14.24 41.16 31.15
C VAL A 551 -12.84 41.77 31.11
N ALA A 552 -12.14 41.70 29.98
CA ALA A 552 -10.83 42.33 29.80
C ALA A 552 -10.92 43.86 29.84
N GLU A 553 -11.91 44.46 29.15
CA GLU A 553 -12.15 45.91 29.15
C GLU A 553 -12.56 46.43 30.54
N GLN A 554 -13.39 45.70 31.28
CA GLN A 554 -13.75 46.06 32.67
C GLN A 554 -12.55 46.02 33.63
N LEU A 555 -11.52 45.25 33.30
CA LEU A 555 -10.27 45.15 34.07
C LEU A 555 -9.17 46.06 33.52
N GLY A 556 -9.46 46.89 32.50
CA GLY A 556 -8.50 47.78 31.87
C GLY A 556 -7.42 47.07 31.05
N GLY A 557 -7.70 45.86 30.57
CA GLY A 557 -6.81 45.08 29.69
C GLY A 557 -7.25 45.14 28.24
N GLU A 558 -6.31 45.38 27.33
CA GLU A 558 -6.50 45.36 25.88
C GLU A 558 -6.23 43.92 25.36
N LEU A 559 -7.15 43.34 24.58
CA LEU A 559 -6.96 42.03 23.96
C LEU A 559 -6.30 42.19 22.59
N MET A 560 -5.01 41.87 22.48
CA MET A 560 -4.37 41.63 21.18
C MET A 560 -4.82 40.28 20.62
N LEU A 561 -5.47 40.30 19.46
CA LEU A 561 -5.69 39.12 18.61
C LEU A 561 -4.42 38.86 17.80
N GLU A 562 -3.40 38.30 18.45
CA GLU A 562 -2.19 37.85 17.76
C GLU A 562 -2.30 36.36 17.43
N GLN A 563 -2.05 36.07 16.15
CA GLN A 563 -1.52 34.78 15.70
C GLN A 563 -0.35 34.42 16.61
N PHE A 564 -0.20 33.15 16.98
CA PHE A 564 0.97 32.68 17.75
C PHE A 564 2.24 32.79 16.89
N GLU A 565 2.78 33.99 16.77
CA GLU A 565 4.19 34.24 16.52
C GLU A 565 4.84 34.42 17.89
N ASP A 566 5.62 33.41 18.31
CA ASP A 566 6.57 33.56 19.40
C ASP A 566 7.70 34.52 18.94
N GLU A 567 7.41 35.80 18.70
CA GLU A 567 8.44 36.84 18.62
C GLU A 567 8.83 37.25 20.05
N ALA A 568 9.67 36.42 20.64
CA ALA A 568 10.44 36.82 21.80
C ALA A 568 11.46 37.89 21.37
N VAL A 569 11.30 39.11 21.90
CA VAL A 569 12.33 40.14 22.03
C VAL A 569 13.71 39.48 22.27
N PRO A 570 14.76 39.81 21.49
CA PRO A 570 16.06 39.14 21.60
C PRO A 570 16.76 39.61 22.87
N ASP A 571 16.62 38.81 23.92
CA ASP A 571 17.36 38.95 25.17
C ASP A 571 18.72 38.27 24.97
N ALA A 572 19.78 39.07 24.85
CA ALA A 572 21.12 38.69 24.36
C ALA A 572 21.97 37.81 25.31
N THR A 573 21.36 36.91 26.09
CA THR A 573 22.07 35.90 26.89
C THR A 573 21.49 34.50 26.66
N PRO A 574 22.30 33.43 26.50
CA PRO A 574 21.76 32.10 26.29
C PRO A 574 20.98 31.65 27.54
N ARG A 575 19.64 31.58 27.42
CA ARG A 575 18.74 31.19 28.52
C ARG A 575 18.89 29.72 28.98
N LEU A 576 19.82 28.97 28.40
CA LEU A 576 20.10 27.53 28.58
C LEU A 576 21.61 27.32 28.71
N HIS A 577 22.03 26.32 29.48
CA HIS A 577 23.45 25.96 29.58
C HIS A 577 23.97 25.48 28.21
N PRO A 578 25.22 25.79 27.81
CA PRO A 578 25.76 25.39 26.50
C PRO A 578 25.71 23.88 26.27
N LEU A 579 26.11 23.07 27.26
CA LEU A 579 26.00 21.60 27.19
C LEU A 579 24.54 21.10 27.05
N THR A 580 23.57 21.84 27.60
CA THR A 580 22.13 21.54 27.36
C THR A 580 21.75 21.84 25.93
N SER A 581 22.26 22.94 25.36
CA SER A 581 21.98 23.35 23.99
C SER A 581 22.59 22.38 22.98
N GLU A 582 23.83 21.93 23.21
CA GLU A 582 24.52 20.90 22.42
C GLU A 582 23.79 19.54 22.49
N GLY A 583 23.24 19.20 23.65
CA GLY A 583 22.49 17.95 23.87
C GLY A 583 21.08 17.90 23.29
N LYS A 584 20.56 18.98 22.68
CA LYS A 584 19.18 19.01 22.16
C LYS A 584 19.01 18.13 20.92
N PHE A 585 18.00 17.26 20.98
CA PHE A 585 17.61 16.41 19.84
C PHE A 585 16.83 17.17 18.76
N SER A 586 15.99 18.14 19.14
CA SER A 586 15.14 18.84 18.17
C SER A 586 15.94 19.63 17.13
N THR A 587 15.34 19.80 15.94
CA THR A 587 15.74 20.82 14.98
C THR A 587 15.60 22.22 15.59
N ASP A 588 16.20 23.22 14.94
CA ASP A 588 16.02 24.63 15.27
C ASP A 588 15.53 25.37 14.01
N PRO A 589 14.25 25.79 13.94
CA PRO A 589 13.20 25.68 14.97
C PRO A 589 12.75 24.22 15.24
N SER A 590 12.15 23.99 16.43
CA SER A 590 11.72 22.64 16.85
C SER A 590 10.59 22.03 16.03
N THR A 591 9.81 22.87 15.36
CA THR A 591 8.77 22.46 14.40
C THR A 591 9.33 22.65 13.01
N VAL A 592 9.28 21.61 12.18
CA VAL A 592 9.76 21.66 10.80
C VAL A 592 8.69 22.31 9.92
N PHE A 593 9.08 23.39 9.26
CA PHE A 593 8.33 24.00 8.18
C PHE A 593 8.88 23.43 6.88
N LEU A 594 8.04 22.79 6.08
CA LEU A 594 8.50 22.24 4.82
C LEU A 594 8.77 23.39 3.85
N PRO A 595 9.92 23.42 3.18
CA PRO A 595 10.25 24.49 2.24
C PRO A 595 9.17 24.62 1.15
N LYS A 596 8.77 25.87 0.87
CA LYS A 596 7.84 26.17 -0.22
C LYS A 596 8.48 25.87 -1.57
N ASP A 597 9.73 26.28 -1.76
CA ASP A 597 10.36 26.26 -3.09
C ASP A 597 10.82 24.86 -3.51
N THR A 598 11.34 24.06 -2.58
CA THR A 598 11.94 22.75 -2.91
C THR A 598 11.02 21.56 -2.67
N VAL A 599 10.01 21.69 -1.79
CA VAL A 599 9.14 20.57 -1.40
C VAL A 599 7.67 20.85 -1.70
N THR A 600 7.04 21.78 -1.00
CA THR A 600 5.56 21.89 -1.02
C THR A 600 5.02 22.55 -2.27
N GLY A 601 5.73 23.52 -2.85
CA GLY A 601 5.38 24.20 -4.09
C GLY A 601 5.38 23.25 -5.29
N PRO A 602 6.51 22.58 -5.61
CA PRO A 602 6.58 21.62 -6.71
C PRO A 602 5.54 20.49 -6.58
N ILE A 603 5.35 19.95 -5.37
CA ILE A 603 4.31 18.94 -5.13
C ILE A 603 2.91 19.52 -5.41
N SER A 604 2.63 20.76 -4.99
CA SER A 604 1.34 21.39 -5.26
C SER A 604 1.10 21.59 -6.75
N VAL A 605 2.13 21.95 -7.53
CA VAL A 605 2.06 22.05 -8.99
C VAL A 605 1.75 20.69 -9.62
N ILE A 606 2.48 19.64 -9.24
CA ILE A 606 2.24 18.27 -9.73
C ILE A 606 0.80 17.81 -9.42
N LEU A 607 0.31 18.09 -8.21
CA LEU A 607 -1.03 17.69 -7.78
C LEU A 607 -2.15 18.54 -8.39
N SER A 608 -1.86 19.78 -8.82
CA SER A 608 -2.86 20.72 -9.37
C SER A 608 -3.52 20.21 -10.66
N GLN A 609 -2.85 19.33 -11.38
CA GLN A 609 -3.36 18.69 -12.60
C GLN A 609 -4.45 17.64 -12.33
N TYR A 610 -4.71 17.31 -11.06
CA TYR A 610 -5.59 16.23 -10.66
C TYR A 610 -6.66 16.71 -9.66
N SER A 611 -7.81 16.04 -9.65
CA SER A 611 -8.90 16.44 -8.75
C SER A 611 -8.58 16.08 -7.29
N ASN A 612 -8.79 17.06 -6.41
CA ASN A 612 -8.49 16.93 -4.98
C ASN A 612 -9.29 15.81 -4.30
N ARG A 613 -10.53 15.60 -4.74
CA ARG A 613 -11.40 14.52 -4.25
C ARG A 613 -10.82 13.16 -4.60
N HIS A 614 -10.40 12.97 -5.84
CA HIS A 614 -9.84 11.69 -6.27
C HIS A 614 -8.52 11.36 -5.57
N ILE A 615 -7.65 12.36 -5.34
CA ILE A 615 -6.43 12.17 -4.55
C ILE A 615 -6.78 11.74 -3.12
N ALA A 616 -7.77 12.38 -2.50
CA ALA A 616 -8.20 12.04 -1.14
C ALA A 616 -8.80 10.62 -1.07
N ASP A 617 -9.68 10.26 -2.02
CA ASP A 617 -10.33 8.95 -2.07
C ASP A 617 -9.30 7.82 -2.26
N VAL A 618 -8.33 8.00 -3.17
CA VAL A 618 -7.24 7.03 -3.36
C VAL A 618 -6.36 6.96 -2.11
N ALA A 619 -5.99 8.10 -1.50
CA ALA A 619 -5.21 8.09 -0.26
C ALA A 619 -5.92 7.35 0.89
N HIS A 620 -7.24 7.55 1.04
CA HIS A 620 -8.03 6.85 2.06
C HIS A 620 -8.12 5.36 1.77
N ARG A 621 -8.30 4.96 0.51
CA ARG A 621 -8.29 3.55 0.10
C ARG A 621 -6.94 2.89 0.37
N THR A 622 -5.83 3.53 -0.01
CA THR A 622 -4.48 2.96 0.12
C THR A 622 -4.01 2.92 1.57
N PHE A 623 -4.26 3.95 2.37
CA PHE A 623 -3.71 4.06 3.73
C PHE A 623 -4.70 3.74 4.87
N GLY A 624 -5.88 3.18 4.56
CA GLY A 624 -6.82 2.63 5.55
C GLY A 624 -7.76 3.65 6.21
N GLY A 625 -8.19 4.68 5.47
CA GLY A 625 -9.25 5.61 5.85
C GLY A 625 -8.80 7.06 6.06
N ARG A 626 -9.71 7.90 6.57
CA ARG A 626 -9.56 9.37 6.64
C ARG A 626 -8.30 9.87 7.36
N LEU A 627 -7.82 9.15 8.38
CA LEU A 627 -6.64 9.54 9.16
C LEU A 627 -5.34 8.92 8.67
N LEU A 628 -5.38 8.23 7.51
CA LEU A 628 -4.23 7.58 6.87
C LEU A 628 -3.38 6.74 7.85
N PRO A 629 -3.98 5.84 8.65
CA PRO A 629 -3.26 5.11 9.70
C PRO A 629 -2.07 4.27 9.20
N HIS A 630 -2.06 3.86 7.94
CA HIS A 630 -0.98 3.08 7.32
C HIS A 630 0.04 3.93 6.55
N SER A 631 -0.05 5.26 6.60
CA SER A 631 0.98 6.17 6.10
C SER A 631 2.13 6.36 7.13
N THR A 632 2.89 7.46 7.04
CA THR A 632 3.86 7.86 8.08
C THR A 632 3.18 8.23 9.41
N THR A 633 1.89 8.55 9.40
CA THR A 633 1.10 8.89 10.59
C THR A 633 0.98 7.71 11.56
N THR A 634 1.28 7.94 12.84
CA THR A 634 1.10 6.93 13.89
C THR A 634 -0.19 7.15 14.67
N PRO A 635 -1.21 6.28 14.53
CA PRO A 635 -2.48 6.45 15.23
C PRO A 635 -2.32 6.29 16.75
N PRO A 636 -3.19 6.92 17.55
CA PRO A 636 -3.10 6.83 18.99
C PRO A 636 -3.38 5.39 19.47
N PRO A 637 -2.75 4.91 20.56
CA PRO A 637 -2.89 3.51 21.01
C PRO A 637 -4.32 3.04 21.27
N ARG A 638 -5.25 3.97 21.55
CA ARG A 638 -6.68 3.70 21.75
C ARG A 638 -7.41 3.21 20.49
N ALA A 639 -6.89 3.54 19.30
CA ALA A 639 -7.50 3.16 18.02
C ALA A 639 -7.31 1.67 17.69
N GLN A 640 -6.36 0.98 18.35
CA GLN A 640 -6.08 -0.45 18.17
C GLN A 640 -5.86 -0.89 16.71
N VAL A 641 -5.38 0.03 15.87
CA VAL A 641 -5.04 -0.22 14.46
C VAL A 641 -3.90 -1.24 14.38
N PRO A 642 -3.92 -2.18 13.42
CA PRO A 642 -2.82 -3.11 13.19
C PRO A 642 -1.54 -2.36 12.79
N GLN A 643 -0.40 -2.81 13.30
CA GLN A 643 0.92 -2.22 13.03
C GLN A 643 1.51 -2.86 11.76
N LEU A 644 1.01 -2.41 10.61
CA LEU A 644 1.40 -2.87 9.27
C LEU A 644 2.51 -1.99 8.68
N PRO A 645 3.31 -2.51 7.72
CA PRO A 645 4.20 -1.69 6.89
C PRO A 645 3.42 -0.64 6.07
N ILE A 646 4.13 0.35 5.56
CA ILE A 646 3.55 1.34 4.63
C ILE A 646 3.23 0.61 3.31
N PRO A 647 1.98 0.66 2.81
CA PRO A 647 1.56 -0.14 1.65
C PRO A 647 2.26 0.20 0.32
N LEU A 648 2.69 1.45 0.15
CA LEU A 648 3.42 1.90 -1.05
C LEU A 648 4.91 2.04 -0.72
N GLU A 649 5.75 1.31 -1.47
CA GLU A 649 7.21 1.32 -1.31
C GLU A 649 7.88 1.99 -2.51
N ALA A 650 8.92 2.80 -2.29
CA ALA A 650 9.62 3.48 -3.40
C ALA A 650 10.22 2.49 -4.43
N SER A 651 10.69 1.32 -3.97
CA SER A 651 11.25 0.25 -4.80
C SER A 651 10.21 -0.56 -5.58
N GLN A 652 8.91 -0.34 -5.36
CA GLN A 652 7.85 -1.09 -6.04
C GLN A 652 7.90 -0.81 -7.56
N ARG A 653 7.85 -1.87 -8.37
CA ARG A 653 8.02 -1.79 -9.83
C ARG A 653 6.88 -1.06 -10.54
N HIS A 654 5.65 -1.20 -10.03
CA HIS A 654 4.46 -0.63 -10.63
C HIS A 654 3.68 0.17 -9.59
N MET A 655 3.34 1.41 -9.94
CA MET A 655 2.35 2.24 -9.25
C MET A 655 1.52 2.94 -10.33
N SER A 656 0.22 3.11 -10.08
CA SER A 656 -0.62 3.98 -10.89
C SER A 656 -0.19 5.45 -10.76
N GLN A 657 -0.61 6.29 -11.71
CA GLN A 657 -0.36 7.73 -11.67
C GLN A 657 -0.91 8.36 -10.37
N MET A 658 -2.08 7.89 -9.92
CA MET A 658 -2.71 8.38 -8.68
C MET A 658 -1.99 7.89 -7.43
N GLU A 659 -1.50 6.64 -7.39
CA GLU A 659 -0.66 6.18 -6.29
C GLU A 659 0.65 6.96 -6.21
N GLY A 660 1.25 7.31 -7.36
CA GLY A 660 2.40 8.22 -7.42
C GLY A 660 2.10 9.59 -6.80
N ASN A 661 0.96 10.21 -7.17
CA ASN A 661 0.50 11.47 -6.56
C ASN A 661 0.28 11.34 -5.05
N VAL A 662 -0.38 10.26 -4.62
CA VAL A 662 -0.70 9.99 -3.21
C VAL A 662 0.58 9.71 -2.40
N TYR A 663 1.59 9.07 -2.98
CA TYR A 663 2.91 8.90 -2.38
C TYR A 663 3.55 10.26 -2.06
N MET A 664 3.58 11.18 -3.03
CA MET A 664 4.08 12.55 -2.83
C MET A 664 3.23 13.32 -1.80
N ALA A 665 1.91 13.22 -1.86
CA ALA A 665 1.03 14.01 -1.01
C ALA A 665 1.02 13.54 0.45
N ALA A 666 1.10 12.23 0.70
CA ALA A 666 0.92 11.67 2.04
C ALA A 666 2.21 11.19 2.71
N LEU A 667 3.21 10.72 1.96
CA LEU A 667 4.41 10.11 2.53
C LEU A 667 5.61 11.08 2.58
N TYR A 668 5.84 11.86 1.51
CA TYR A 668 6.96 12.79 1.45
C TYR A 668 7.05 13.73 2.65
N PRO A 669 5.97 14.37 3.14
CA PRO A 669 6.10 15.31 4.25
C PRO A 669 6.62 14.68 5.54
N GLY A 670 6.10 13.49 5.88
CA GLY A 670 6.54 12.75 7.07
C GLY A 670 7.93 12.13 6.92
N MET A 671 8.27 11.60 5.72
CA MET A 671 9.59 11.05 5.42
C MET A 671 10.67 12.14 5.43
N TYR A 672 10.39 13.30 4.83
CA TYR A 672 11.27 14.47 4.86
C TYR A 672 11.51 14.93 6.30
N ALA A 673 10.45 15.13 7.09
CA ALA A 673 10.58 15.62 8.46
C ALA A 673 11.37 14.67 9.37
N SER A 674 11.09 13.36 9.26
CA SER A 674 11.83 12.35 10.04
C SER A 674 13.29 12.20 9.59
N ALA A 675 13.57 12.22 8.29
CA ALA A 675 14.93 12.20 7.76
C ALA A 675 15.73 13.46 8.17
N LEU A 676 15.15 14.65 8.05
CA LEU A 676 15.77 15.92 8.45
C LEU A 676 16.15 15.91 9.93
N SER A 677 15.23 15.46 10.80
CA SER A 677 15.48 15.34 12.25
C SER A 677 16.69 14.46 12.55
N VAL A 678 16.80 13.30 11.88
CA VAL A 678 17.93 12.37 12.08
C VAL A 678 19.23 12.92 11.49
N LEU A 679 19.17 13.55 10.31
CA LEU A 679 20.36 14.15 9.68
C LEU A 679 20.93 15.31 10.53
N VAL A 680 20.07 16.14 11.10
CA VAL A 680 20.48 17.21 12.02
C VAL A 680 21.14 16.63 13.28
N GLU A 681 20.59 15.55 13.84
CA GLU A 681 21.23 14.85 14.97
C GLU A 681 22.59 14.25 14.59
N VAL A 682 22.71 13.63 13.41
CA VAL A 682 23.98 13.08 12.91
C VAL A 682 25.01 14.19 12.73
N ARG A 683 24.63 15.31 12.11
CA ARG A 683 25.46 16.51 11.94
C ARG A 683 25.97 17.02 13.30
N LYS A 684 25.08 17.16 14.30
CA LYS A 684 25.45 17.61 15.65
C LYS A 684 26.46 16.68 16.32
N ARG A 685 26.35 15.36 16.11
CA ARG A 685 27.22 14.36 16.76
C ARG A 685 28.55 14.13 16.06
N LEU A 686 28.60 14.25 14.74
CA LEU A 686 29.85 14.13 13.97
C LEU A 686 30.59 15.47 13.84
N GLY A 687 29.92 16.59 14.14
CA GLY A 687 30.45 17.94 14.05
C GLY A 687 30.38 18.53 12.63
N THR A 688 30.58 19.85 12.54
CA THR A 688 30.58 20.60 11.27
C THR A 688 31.71 20.15 10.34
N ASP A 689 32.83 19.69 10.88
CA ASP A 689 33.98 19.27 10.08
C ASP A 689 33.72 18.00 9.27
N TRP A 690 32.78 17.16 9.71
CA TRP A 690 32.37 15.99 8.94
C TRP A 690 31.68 16.42 7.64
N ILE A 691 30.68 17.29 7.70
CA ILE A 691 29.92 17.69 6.52
C ILE A 691 30.73 18.62 5.61
N ARG A 692 31.57 19.50 6.17
CA ARG A 692 32.47 20.36 5.39
C ARG A 692 33.49 19.56 4.59
N ARG A 693 34.03 18.47 5.15
CA ARG A 693 34.90 17.54 4.41
C ARG A 693 34.18 16.87 3.24
N LEU A 694 32.93 16.45 3.45
CA LEU A 694 32.12 15.86 2.39
C LEU A 694 31.82 16.87 1.27
N ILE A 695 31.50 18.12 1.61
CA ILE A 695 31.25 19.18 0.63
C ILE A 695 32.52 19.52 -0.17
N SER A 696 33.67 19.57 0.51
CA SER A 696 34.96 19.93 -0.10
C SER A 696 35.58 18.81 -0.94
N GLN A 697 35.00 17.62 -0.94
CA GLN A 697 35.48 16.47 -1.70
C GLN A 697 35.29 16.71 -3.21
N GLU A 698 36.22 16.20 -4.03
CA GLU A 698 36.09 16.25 -5.49
C GLU A 698 34.81 15.56 -5.97
N GLY A 699 33.91 16.32 -6.61
CA GLY A 699 32.59 15.85 -7.05
C GLY A 699 31.49 15.88 -5.99
N GLY A 700 31.79 16.36 -4.77
CA GLY A 700 30.87 16.48 -3.64
C GLY A 700 30.45 15.13 -3.03
N PRO A 701 29.54 15.15 -2.04
CA PRO A 701 29.09 13.94 -1.36
C PRO A 701 28.31 13.01 -2.30
N ASN A 702 28.53 11.70 -2.19
CA ASN A 702 27.72 10.69 -2.88
C ASN A 702 26.68 10.08 -1.92
N VAL A 703 25.40 10.40 -2.15
CA VAL A 703 24.30 10.05 -1.22
C VAL A 703 23.27 9.17 -1.89
N LEU A 704 22.82 8.13 -1.18
CA LEU A 704 21.76 7.21 -1.59
C LEU A 704 20.52 7.35 -0.72
N ASP A 705 19.37 7.61 -1.33
CA ASP A 705 18.05 7.39 -0.73
C ASP A 705 17.51 6.04 -1.19
N ALA A 706 17.46 5.09 -0.27
CA ALA A 706 17.09 3.71 -0.55
C ALA A 706 15.59 3.40 -0.31
N GLY A 707 14.79 4.35 0.19
CA GLY A 707 13.41 4.04 0.59
C GLY A 707 12.39 5.18 0.60
N ALA A 708 12.83 6.45 0.60
CA ALA A 708 11.93 7.61 0.64
C ALA A 708 11.52 8.12 -0.76
N GLY A 709 12.03 7.51 -1.82
CA GLY A 709 11.71 7.89 -3.20
C GLY A 709 12.14 9.32 -3.56
N GLY A 710 13.10 9.91 -2.82
CA GLY A 710 13.60 11.26 -3.06
C GLY A 710 13.46 12.22 -1.87
N ALA A 711 12.49 11.98 -0.98
CA ALA A 711 12.26 12.86 0.17
C ALA A 711 13.46 12.92 1.14
N GLY A 712 14.25 11.85 1.24
CA GLY A 712 15.47 11.82 2.04
C GLY A 712 16.59 12.69 1.44
N ILE A 713 16.69 12.75 0.11
CA ILE A 713 17.64 13.61 -0.59
C ILE A 713 17.27 15.09 -0.42
N LEU A 714 15.98 15.45 -0.47
CA LEU A 714 15.53 16.82 -0.22
C LEU A 714 15.95 17.28 1.18
N ALA A 715 15.72 16.45 2.20
CA ALA A 715 16.15 16.73 3.57
C ALA A 715 17.69 16.86 3.68
N TRP A 716 18.44 16.00 2.98
CA TRP A 716 19.90 16.07 2.93
C TRP A 716 20.41 17.37 2.30
N ARG A 717 19.80 17.80 1.20
CA ARG A 717 20.16 19.05 0.50
C ARG A 717 19.95 20.27 1.37
N ASP A 718 18.89 20.29 2.17
CA ASP A 718 18.64 21.42 3.07
C ASP A 718 19.67 21.47 4.21
N VAL A 719 20.11 20.32 4.72
CA VAL A 719 21.22 20.27 5.70
C VAL A 719 22.54 20.74 5.07
N LEU A 720 22.82 20.33 3.82
CA LEU A 720 23.99 20.80 3.08
C LEU A 720 23.94 22.30 2.80
N ARG A 721 22.79 22.82 2.37
CA ARG A 721 22.56 24.23 2.09
C ARG A 721 22.81 25.08 3.33
N ALA A 722 22.20 24.72 4.45
CA ALA A 722 22.38 25.43 5.72
C ALA A 722 23.85 25.45 6.17
N GLU A 723 24.59 24.36 5.93
CA GLU A 723 26.02 24.30 6.26
C GLU A 723 26.91 25.05 5.28
N TRP A 724 26.54 25.08 4.01
CA TRP A 724 27.23 25.88 3.00
C TRP A 724 27.05 27.37 3.27
N GLU A 725 25.83 27.83 3.52
CA GLU A 725 25.51 29.22 3.87
C GLU A 725 26.26 29.66 5.13
N ALA A 726 26.40 28.77 6.12
CA ALA A 726 27.21 29.03 7.31
C ALA A 726 28.73 29.05 7.03
N MET A 727 29.20 28.35 6.01
CA MET A 727 30.61 28.31 5.61
C MET A 727 31.01 29.49 4.71
N VAL A 728 30.09 29.93 3.85
CA VAL A 728 30.28 31.01 2.86
C VAL A 728 29.07 31.98 2.95
N PRO A 729 29.06 32.91 3.92
CA PRO A 729 27.92 33.79 4.16
C PRO A 729 27.69 34.82 3.04
N ASP A 730 28.74 35.20 2.32
CA ASP A 730 28.67 36.16 1.20
C ASP A 730 28.29 35.50 -0.14
N HIS A 731 27.82 34.25 -0.13
CA HIS A 731 27.43 33.51 -1.33
C HIS A 731 26.15 34.12 -1.95
N PRO A 732 26.16 34.51 -3.24
CA PRO A 732 24.97 35.04 -3.91
C PRO A 732 23.86 33.99 -3.99
N GLU A 733 22.61 34.36 -3.71
CA GLU A 733 21.46 33.43 -3.78
C GLU A 733 21.31 32.74 -5.15
N THR A 734 21.79 33.37 -6.22
CA THR A 734 21.73 32.86 -7.59
C THR A 734 22.78 31.80 -7.93
N ASP A 735 23.87 31.72 -7.15
CA ASP A 735 25.00 30.85 -7.49
C ASP A 735 24.75 29.41 -7.00
N PRO A 736 25.14 28.38 -7.79
CA PRO A 736 24.84 26.99 -7.46
C PRO A 736 25.65 26.50 -6.26
N ILE A 737 24.96 25.84 -5.32
CA ILE A 737 25.59 25.18 -4.17
C ILE A 737 26.11 23.80 -4.58
N PRO A 738 27.31 23.37 -4.14
CA PRO A 738 27.82 22.03 -4.42
C PRO A 738 27.04 20.94 -3.64
N LEU A 739 25.95 20.45 -4.24
CA LEU A 739 25.07 19.42 -3.63
C LEU A 739 25.60 17.98 -3.78
N GLY A 740 26.65 17.78 -4.58
CA GLY A 740 27.21 16.46 -4.86
C GLY A 740 26.34 15.59 -5.78
N ARG A 741 26.54 14.28 -5.72
CA ARG A 741 25.80 13.29 -6.51
C ARG A 741 24.75 12.61 -5.65
N SER A 742 23.50 12.62 -6.10
CA SER A 742 22.39 11.95 -5.42
C SER A 742 21.96 10.73 -6.22
N THR A 743 21.68 9.63 -5.53
CA THR A 743 21.08 8.42 -6.10
C THR A 743 19.81 8.09 -5.34
N VAL A 744 18.72 7.81 -6.04
CA VAL A 744 17.42 7.51 -5.43
C VAL A 744 16.91 6.18 -5.96
N VAL A 745 16.48 5.29 -5.07
CA VAL A 745 15.81 4.06 -5.45
C VAL A 745 14.33 4.36 -5.72
N THR A 746 13.91 4.18 -6.96
CA THR A 746 12.52 4.33 -7.38
C THR A 746 12.21 3.34 -8.50
N GLY A 747 11.41 2.32 -8.19
CA GLY A 747 11.05 1.24 -9.12
C GLY A 747 10.03 1.67 -10.15
N SER A 748 8.99 2.37 -9.71
CA SER A 748 7.88 2.81 -10.55
C SER A 748 8.22 4.07 -11.34
N GLU A 749 7.91 4.06 -12.63
CA GLU A 749 8.03 5.22 -13.49
C GLU A 749 7.10 6.37 -13.07
N ALA A 750 5.92 6.07 -12.54
CA ALA A 750 4.98 7.10 -12.07
C ALA A 750 5.58 7.96 -10.95
N LEU A 751 6.25 7.33 -9.97
CA LEU A 751 6.91 8.06 -8.89
C LEU A 751 8.21 8.72 -9.39
N ARG A 752 9.00 8.02 -10.22
CA ARG A 752 10.26 8.51 -10.75
C ARG A 752 10.10 9.80 -11.54
N ASN A 753 9.11 9.86 -12.44
CA ASN A 753 8.88 11.03 -13.29
C ASN A 753 8.45 12.27 -12.48
N ARG A 754 7.79 12.08 -11.34
CA ARG A 754 7.43 13.16 -10.41
C ARG A 754 8.63 13.61 -9.58
N ALA A 755 9.37 12.65 -9.02
CA ALA A 755 10.56 12.93 -8.23
C ALA A 755 11.65 13.63 -9.05
N SER A 756 11.81 13.27 -10.34
CA SER A 756 12.80 13.89 -11.23
C SER A 756 12.54 15.37 -11.51
N VAL A 757 11.29 15.84 -11.39
CA VAL A 757 10.96 17.28 -11.51
C VAL A 757 11.52 18.08 -10.35
N MET A 758 11.68 17.46 -9.17
CA MET A 758 12.13 18.13 -7.94
C MET A 758 13.63 17.90 -7.66
N LEU A 759 14.26 16.94 -8.34
CA LEU A 759 15.58 16.42 -7.99
C LEU A 759 16.57 16.56 -9.14
N ASP A 760 17.26 17.71 -9.18
CA ASP A 760 18.37 17.93 -10.12
C ASP A 760 19.56 17.00 -9.83
N ASN A 761 20.41 16.72 -10.83
CA ASN A 761 21.65 15.93 -10.69
C ASN A 761 21.49 14.60 -9.92
N THR A 762 20.34 13.94 -10.10
CA THR A 762 19.98 12.72 -9.37
C THR A 762 19.89 11.52 -10.31
N THR A 763 20.53 10.41 -9.93
CA THR A 763 20.41 9.14 -10.64
C THR A 763 19.31 8.29 -10.01
N PHE A 764 18.34 7.84 -10.81
CA PHE A 764 17.29 6.94 -10.33
C PHE A 764 17.65 5.48 -10.62
N LEU A 765 17.60 4.64 -9.58
CA LEU A 765 17.80 3.20 -9.66
C LEU A 765 16.46 2.48 -9.48
N PRO A 766 16.07 1.54 -10.36
CA PRO A 766 14.80 0.81 -10.20
C PRO A 766 14.82 -0.13 -9.00
N ARG A 767 15.99 -0.64 -8.63
CA ARG A 767 16.21 -1.52 -7.47
C ARG A 767 17.60 -1.31 -6.91
N LEU A 768 17.78 -1.65 -5.63
CA LEU A 768 19.07 -1.62 -4.99
C LEU A 768 20.02 -2.65 -5.63
N PRO A 769 21.29 -2.31 -5.92
CA PRO A 769 22.29 -3.29 -6.32
C PRO A 769 22.48 -4.32 -5.19
N ASP A 770 22.62 -5.59 -5.54
CA ASP A 770 22.79 -6.68 -4.58
C ASP A 770 24.25 -7.12 -4.57
N TYR A 771 25.05 -6.57 -3.66
CA TYR A 771 26.46 -6.88 -3.55
C TYR A 771 26.76 -8.10 -2.67
N VAL A 772 25.78 -8.61 -1.94
CA VAL A 772 25.95 -9.79 -1.07
C VAL A 772 26.19 -11.04 -1.91
N HIS A 773 25.45 -11.16 -3.01
CA HIS A 773 25.56 -12.31 -3.93
C HIS A 773 26.50 -12.06 -5.11
N ILE A 774 27.23 -10.93 -5.13
CA ILE A 774 28.22 -10.63 -6.16
C ILE A 774 29.58 -11.20 -5.76
N ARG A 775 30.15 -12.01 -6.65
CA ARG A 775 31.46 -12.64 -6.48
C ARG A 775 32.55 -11.60 -6.17
N GLU A 776 33.28 -11.82 -5.09
CA GLU A 776 34.40 -10.96 -4.68
C GLU A 776 35.68 -11.30 -5.45
N LYS A 777 35.79 -12.54 -5.94
CA LYS A 777 36.94 -13.07 -6.67
C LYS A 777 36.50 -13.75 -7.98
N PRO A 778 37.39 -13.86 -8.98
CA PRO A 778 37.19 -14.75 -10.11
C PRO A 778 36.84 -16.16 -9.64
N THR A 779 35.76 -16.72 -10.19
CA THR A 779 35.32 -18.09 -9.91
C THR A 779 35.81 -19.00 -11.03
N LEU A 780 35.81 -20.32 -10.81
CA LEU A 780 36.19 -21.30 -11.84
C LEU A 780 35.32 -21.17 -13.12
N ASP A 781 34.07 -20.71 -12.97
CA ASP A 781 33.12 -20.52 -14.07
C ASP A 781 33.20 -19.11 -14.72
N ASP A 782 33.89 -18.14 -14.10
CA ASP A 782 34.00 -16.77 -14.62
C ASP A 782 35.32 -16.09 -14.19
N GLU A 783 36.28 -16.08 -15.11
CA GLU A 783 37.62 -15.51 -14.92
C GLU A 783 37.65 -13.97 -14.95
N ARG A 784 36.56 -13.31 -15.36
CA ARG A 784 36.52 -11.83 -15.47
C ARG A 784 36.77 -11.18 -14.11
N ALA A 785 37.38 -9.99 -14.11
CA ALA A 785 37.52 -9.20 -12.88
C ALA A 785 36.13 -8.88 -12.27
N PRO A 786 35.99 -8.88 -10.93
CA PRO A 786 34.73 -8.54 -10.28
C PRO A 786 34.31 -7.11 -10.66
N PRO A 787 33.01 -6.86 -10.86
CA PRO A 787 32.52 -5.53 -11.22
C PRO A 787 32.85 -4.52 -10.11
N GLN A 788 33.22 -3.30 -10.49
CA GLN A 788 33.50 -2.24 -9.52
C GLN A 788 32.24 -1.92 -8.70
N ARG A 789 32.35 -2.04 -7.37
CA ARG A 789 31.26 -1.74 -6.43
C ARG A 789 31.16 -0.22 -6.25
N LYS A 790 30.00 0.37 -6.56
CA LYS A 790 29.73 1.77 -6.23
C LYS A 790 29.53 1.89 -4.73
N GLN A 791 30.20 2.85 -4.10
CA GLN A 791 30.11 3.12 -2.67
C GLN A 791 29.48 4.48 -2.42
N PHE A 792 28.76 4.61 -1.32
CA PHE A 792 28.06 5.83 -0.91
C PHE A 792 28.60 6.33 0.43
N ASP A 793 28.74 7.66 0.55
CA ASP A 793 29.19 8.31 1.78
C ASP A 793 28.06 8.41 2.80
N VAL A 794 26.82 8.58 2.33
CA VAL A 794 25.61 8.59 3.18
C VAL A 794 24.52 7.75 2.53
N ILE A 795 23.93 6.84 3.30
CA ILE A 795 22.77 6.05 2.88
C ILE A 795 21.61 6.33 3.84
N ILE A 796 20.47 6.76 3.30
CA ILE A 796 19.23 7.03 4.02
C ILE A 796 18.20 5.98 3.59
N ALA A 797 17.77 5.10 4.50
CA ALA A 797 16.83 4.03 4.22
C ALA A 797 15.63 4.09 5.18
N PRO A 798 14.64 4.96 4.90
CA PRO A 798 13.41 5.01 5.66
C PRO A 798 12.43 3.93 5.17
N HIS A 799 11.78 3.25 6.12
CA HIS A 799 10.66 2.34 5.90
C HIS A 799 10.93 1.12 5.00
N THR A 800 12.18 0.64 4.93
CA THR A 800 12.56 -0.50 4.06
C THR A 800 12.60 -1.86 4.77
N LEU A 801 12.42 -1.93 6.09
CA LEU A 801 12.66 -3.16 6.86
C LEU A 801 11.38 -3.87 7.27
N LEU A 802 10.34 -3.11 7.59
CA LEU A 802 9.09 -3.66 8.11
C LEU A 802 8.28 -4.40 7.04
N GLY A 803 8.42 -4.03 5.76
CA GLY A 803 7.80 -4.71 4.62
C GLY A 803 8.36 -6.13 4.36
N LEU A 804 9.59 -6.40 4.79
CA LEU A 804 10.21 -7.72 4.69
C LEU A 804 9.64 -8.64 5.77
N GLU A 805 9.06 -9.79 5.40
CA GLU A 805 8.33 -10.66 6.33
C GLU A 805 9.28 -11.39 7.29
N GLU A 806 10.32 -12.03 6.76
CA GLU A 806 11.25 -12.84 7.53
C GLU A 806 12.47 -12.06 8.04
N GLU A 807 12.97 -12.51 9.19
CA GLU A 807 14.12 -11.89 9.85
C GLU A 807 15.43 -12.04 9.06
N TYR A 808 15.60 -13.12 8.29
CA TYR A 808 16.81 -13.31 7.50
C TYR A 808 16.85 -12.33 6.31
N MET A 809 15.72 -12.07 5.65
CA MET A 809 15.62 -11.08 4.58
C MET A 809 15.95 -9.67 5.08
N ARG A 810 15.47 -9.29 6.28
CA ARG A 810 15.84 -8.01 6.91
C ARG A 810 17.34 -7.91 7.15
N LYS A 811 17.96 -8.99 7.62
CA LYS A 811 19.41 -9.03 7.87
C LYS A 811 20.20 -8.91 6.58
N GLU A 812 19.80 -9.67 5.56
CA GLU A 812 20.39 -9.61 4.23
C GLU A 812 20.27 -8.22 3.60
N HIS A 813 19.12 -7.55 3.75
CA HIS A 813 18.93 -6.18 3.29
C HIS A 813 19.86 -5.18 4.01
N VAL A 814 20.01 -5.30 5.33
CA VAL A 814 20.95 -4.47 6.12
C VAL A 814 22.40 -4.76 5.74
N GLU A 815 22.75 -6.03 5.49
CA GLU A 815 24.06 -6.46 5.01
C GLU A 815 24.38 -5.89 3.62
N ASN A 816 23.41 -5.89 2.72
CA ASN A 816 23.55 -5.27 1.41
C ASN A 816 23.78 -3.75 1.53
N LEU A 817 22.98 -3.05 2.34
CA LEU A 817 23.17 -1.61 2.62
C LEU A 817 24.54 -1.32 3.25
N TRP A 818 25.02 -2.17 4.16
CA TRP A 818 26.36 -2.04 4.75
C TRP A 818 27.46 -2.21 3.69
N SER A 819 27.30 -3.15 2.76
CA SER A 819 28.27 -3.39 1.68
C SER A 819 28.37 -2.23 0.67
N LEU A 820 27.26 -1.51 0.46
CA LEU A 820 27.16 -0.31 -0.37
C LEU A 820 27.79 0.93 0.29
N LEU A 821 28.04 0.88 1.58
CA LEU A 821 28.55 2.00 2.35
C LEU A 821 30.08 2.13 2.21
N ASN A 822 30.55 3.37 2.03
CA ASN A 822 31.97 3.69 1.99
C ASN A 822 32.67 3.15 3.26
N PRO A 823 33.68 2.26 3.12
CA PRO A 823 34.37 1.68 4.26
C PRO A 823 35.23 2.69 5.01
N ASN A 824 35.48 3.88 4.48
CA ASN A 824 36.33 4.91 5.07
C ASN A 824 35.52 6.07 5.66
N GLY A 825 34.53 5.78 6.51
CA GLY A 825 33.76 6.79 7.23
C GLY A 825 32.33 7.02 6.74
N GLY A 826 31.79 6.14 5.90
CA GLY A 826 30.41 6.25 5.42
C GLY A 826 29.37 6.12 6.54
N VAL A 827 28.23 6.80 6.38
CA VAL A 827 27.12 6.86 7.35
C VAL A 827 25.87 6.15 6.81
N LEU A 828 25.37 5.15 7.54
CA LEU A 828 24.11 4.46 7.24
C LEU A 828 23.04 4.86 8.24
N ILE A 829 21.90 5.30 7.73
CA ILE A 829 20.73 5.72 8.51
C ILE A 829 19.55 4.84 8.15
N LEU A 830 19.04 4.09 9.13
CA LEU A 830 17.84 3.27 9.01
C LEU A 830 16.73 3.90 9.83
N LEU A 831 15.55 4.09 9.25
CA LEU A 831 14.38 4.64 9.94
C LEU A 831 13.16 3.75 9.72
N GLU A 832 12.33 3.59 10.74
CA GLU A 832 11.04 2.92 10.66
C GLU A 832 9.97 3.66 11.44
N LYS A 833 8.71 3.31 11.20
CA LYS A 833 7.57 3.91 11.87
C LYS A 833 7.62 3.66 13.39
N GLY A 834 7.28 4.70 14.17
CA GLY A 834 7.45 4.77 15.63
C GLY A 834 6.40 4.00 16.42
N HIS A 835 6.22 2.71 16.10
CA HIS A 835 5.43 1.76 16.85
C HIS A 835 6.25 0.50 17.18
N GLN A 836 5.64 -0.43 17.91
CA GLN A 836 6.35 -1.60 18.44
C GLN A 836 7.05 -2.42 17.34
N LYS A 837 6.35 -2.75 16.24
CA LYS A 837 6.93 -3.50 15.12
C LYS A 837 8.09 -2.77 14.41
N GLY A 838 7.97 -1.47 14.16
CA GLY A 838 9.05 -0.69 13.55
C GLY A 838 10.29 -0.59 14.46
N PHE A 839 10.09 -0.46 15.78
CA PHE A 839 11.18 -0.57 16.75
C PHE A 839 11.84 -1.96 16.72
N GLU A 840 11.06 -3.04 16.63
CA GLU A 840 11.59 -4.41 16.56
C GLU A 840 12.50 -4.61 15.34
N ALA A 841 12.11 -4.09 14.17
CA ALA A 841 12.94 -4.12 12.96
C ALA A 841 14.27 -3.35 13.14
N ILE A 842 14.22 -2.11 13.64
CA ILE A 842 15.41 -1.27 13.85
C ILE A 842 16.33 -1.86 14.93
N ALA A 843 15.76 -2.38 16.01
CA ALA A 843 16.53 -3.01 17.09
C ALA A 843 17.17 -4.33 16.64
N GLY A 844 16.50 -5.09 15.77
CA GLY A 844 17.07 -6.26 15.09
C GLY A 844 18.26 -5.89 14.20
N ALA A 845 18.12 -4.87 13.36
CA ALA A 845 19.21 -4.33 12.54
C ALA A 845 20.40 -3.86 13.41
N ARG A 846 20.13 -3.12 14.49
CA ARG A 846 21.16 -2.71 15.47
C ARG A 846 21.90 -3.89 16.07
N GLU A 847 21.16 -4.91 16.51
CA GLU A 847 21.77 -6.11 17.11
C GLU A 847 22.65 -6.86 16.10
N MET A 848 22.20 -6.99 14.85
CA MET A 848 22.98 -7.59 13.77
C MET A 848 24.27 -6.81 13.50
N LEU A 849 24.19 -5.49 13.33
CA LEU A 849 25.34 -4.62 13.05
C LEU A 849 26.42 -4.75 14.15
N LEU A 850 26.03 -4.73 15.42
CA LEU A 850 26.95 -4.92 16.55
C LEU A 850 27.51 -6.35 16.64
N LYS A 851 26.73 -7.36 16.27
CA LYS A 851 27.16 -8.76 16.33
C LYS A 851 28.12 -9.13 15.22
N ARG A 852 27.94 -8.61 14.00
CA ARG A 852 28.70 -9.02 12.80
C ARG A 852 29.74 -8.00 12.33
N TYR A 853 29.43 -6.70 12.32
CA TYR A 853 30.26 -5.72 11.61
C TYR A 853 30.98 -4.73 12.52
N ILE A 854 30.30 -4.17 13.51
CA ILE A 854 30.86 -3.10 14.35
C ILE A 854 31.61 -3.68 15.53
N SER A 855 32.92 -3.44 15.58
CA SER A 855 33.73 -3.72 16.77
C SER A 855 33.26 -2.87 17.96
N SER A 856 32.99 -3.53 19.08
CA SER A 856 32.61 -2.88 20.33
C SER A 856 33.56 -3.31 21.45
N PRO A 857 33.78 -2.47 22.48
CA PRO A 857 34.62 -2.84 23.62
C PRO A 857 34.17 -4.19 24.22
N GLY A 858 35.06 -5.18 24.22
CA GLY A 858 34.76 -6.55 24.69
C GLY A 858 34.15 -7.50 23.65
N SER A 859 33.91 -7.06 22.41
CA SER A 859 33.46 -7.93 21.30
C SER A 859 34.05 -7.47 19.97
N THR A 860 35.24 -8.00 19.67
CA THR A 860 36.04 -7.71 18.46
C THR A 860 35.90 -8.77 17.37
N GLN A 861 35.48 -9.98 17.74
CA GLN A 861 35.34 -11.13 16.83
C GLN A 861 33.93 -11.73 16.93
N TYR A 862 33.53 -12.45 15.89
CA TYR A 862 32.33 -13.30 15.91
C TYR A 862 32.59 -14.64 15.22
N GLU A 863 31.85 -15.67 15.63
CA GLU A 863 31.95 -17.01 15.04
C GLU A 863 31.22 -17.06 13.69
N GLY A 864 31.92 -17.51 12.64
CA GLY A 864 31.34 -17.70 11.31
C GLY A 864 30.42 -18.94 11.26
N PRO A 865 29.31 -18.91 10.51
CA PRO A 865 28.35 -20.01 10.46
C PRO A 865 28.80 -21.26 9.66
N THR A 866 30.06 -21.37 9.24
CA THR A 866 30.50 -22.41 8.30
C THR A 866 31.13 -23.63 9.01
N GLU A 867 30.54 -24.82 8.82
CA GLU A 867 31.07 -26.14 9.22
C GLU A 867 32.16 -26.67 8.24
N SER A 868 32.96 -25.80 7.61
CA SER A 868 34.05 -26.24 6.75
C SER A 868 35.36 -26.32 7.51
N SER A 869 36.10 -27.41 7.33
CA SER A 869 37.31 -27.85 8.05
C SER A 869 38.55 -26.93 7.98
N ASN A 870 38.41 -25.64 7.70
CA ASN A 870 39.52 -24.68 7.59
C ASN A 870 39.59 -23.77 8.83
N GLU A 871 40.83 -23.50 9.27
CA GLU A 871 41.24 -23.07 10.62
C GLU A 871 40.75 -21.69 11.14
N ASN A 872 39.88 -20.96 10.44
CA ASN A 872 39.40 -19.63 10.92
C ASN A 872 37.92 -19.67 11.30
N GLN A 873 37.61 -20.15 12.51
CA GLN A 873 36.25 -20.10 13.10
C GLN A 873 35.80 -18.67 13.47
N HIS A 874 36.74 -17.73 13.66
CA HIS A 874 36.48 -16.38 14.15
C HIS A 874 36.78 -15.35 13.06
N ILE A 875 35.80 -14.47 12.78
CA ILE A 875 35.91 -13.36 11.83
C ILE A 875 36.08 -12.06 12.63
N ASP A 876 37.10 -11.27 12.30
CA ASP A 876 37.33 -9.96 12.89
C ASP A 876 36.29 -8.95 12.42
N LYS A 877 35.75 -8.18 13.36
CA LYS A 877 34.81 -7.09 13.07
C LYS A 877 35.56 -5.86 12.57
N GLU A 878 34.89 -5.10 11.72
CA GLU A 878 35.40 -3.83 11.21
C GLU A 878 35.36 -2.73 12.30
N GLU A 879 36.15 -1.67 12.10
CA GLU A 879 35.99 -0.45 12.89
C GLU A 879 34.67 0.24 12.52
N GLY A 880 34.01 0.81 13.52
CA GLY A 880 32.75 1.51 13.31
C GLY A 880 32.10 1.92 14.63
N MET A 881 31.06 2.73 14.54
CA MET A 881 30.31 3.16 15.72
C MET A 881 28.85 3.47 15.42
N ILE A 882 28.01 3.37 16.43
CA ILE A 882 26.67 3.95 16.47
C ILE A 882 26.83 5.44 16.75
N ILE A 883 26.37 6.26 15.81
CA ILE A 883 26.33 7.72 15.95
C ILE A 883 25.15 8.09 16.83
N ALA A 884 23.95 7.63 16.47
CA ALA A 884 22.68 7.99 17.12
C ALA A 884 21.64 6.87 16.92
N PRO A 885 20.53 6.83 17.70
CA PRO A 885 20.25 7.63 18.90
C PRO A 885 20.99 7.12 20.14
N CYS A 886 21.37 5.84 20.16
CA CYS A 886 22.00 5.21 21.31
C CYS A 886 23.39 5.79 21.55
N THR A 887 23.69 6.17 22.79
CA THR A 887 25.04 6.57 23.22
C THR A 887 25.90 5.37 23.63
N ASN A 888 25.32 4.18 23.75
CA ASN A 888 26.03 2.94 24.08
C ASN A 888 26.03 1.93 22.92
N HIS A 889 27.07 1.09 22.92
CA HIS A 889 27.27 0.00 21.96
C HIS A 889 27.00 -1.37 22.57
N ALA A 890 26.42 -1.42 23.77
CA ALA A 890 25.97 -2.65 24.41
C ALA A 890 24.65 -3.16 23.77
N LYS A 891 24.16 -4.33 24.20
CA LYS A 891 22.82 -4.80 23.82
C LYS A 891 21.76 -3.79 24.29
N CYS A 892 20.79 -3.47 23.43
CA CYS A 892 19.76 -2.48 23.76
C CYS A 892 18.89 -2.98 24.93
N PRO A 893 18.74 -2.20 26.03
CA PRO A 893 17.97 -2.63 27.20
C PRO A 893 16.46 -2.75 26.93
N MET A 894 15.95 -2.12 25.86
CA MET A 894 14.56 -2.24 25.42
C MET A 894 14.32 -3.40 24.43
N TYR A 895 15.38 -4.11 24.02
CA TYR A 895 15.34 -5.22 23.05
C TYR A 895 16.07 -6.45 23.60
N THR A 896 15.59 -6.97 24.73
CA THR A 896 16.15 -8.20 25.32
C THR A 896 15.66 -9.46 24.61
N VAL A 897 14.36 -9.48 24.27
CA VAL A 897 13.69 -10.52 23.48
C VAL A 897 13.77 -10.15 22.00
N ALA A 898 14.49 -10.96 21.22
CA ALA A 898 14.65 -10.76 19.79
C ALA A 898 13.37 -11.11 19.02
N GLY A 899 13.08 -10.32 17.97
CA GLY A 899 11.91 -10.44 17.12
C GLY A 899 10.62 -10.01 17.79
N HIS A 900 9.53 -10.61 17.34
CA HIS A 900 8.17 -10.27 17.75
C HIS A 900 7.90 -10.63 19.22
N ALA A 901 7.67 -9.63 20.06
CA ALA A 901 7.27 -9.83 21.45
C ALA A 901 5.78 -9.52 21.64
N LYS A 902 5.02 -10.41 22.29
CA LYS A 902 3.64 -10.10 22.67
C LYS A 902 3.62 -9.26 23.94
N GLY A 903 2.90 -8.13 23.91
CA GLY A 903 2.66 -7.29 25.08
C GLY A 903 3.77 -6.29 25.43
N ARG A 904 4.74 -6.03 24.54
CA ARG A 904 5.72 -4.95 24.70
C ARG A 904 5.00 -3.60 24.68
N ARG A 905 5.23 -2.79 25.71
CA ARG A 905 4.68 -1.42 25.80
C ARG A 905 5.76 -0.35 25.81
N ASP A 906 6.94 -0.72 26.27
CA ASP A 906 8.08 0.16 26.38
C ASP A 906 9.03 -0.16 25.20
N PHE A 907 9.21 0.80 24.30
CA PHE A 907 10.08 0.71 23.12
C PHE A 907 10.67 2.09 22.79
N CYS A 908 11.84 2.10 22.17
CA CYS A 908 12.56 3.35 21.87
C CYS A 908 12.07 3.94 20.53
N HIS A 909 11.52 5.15 20.59
CA HIS A 909 11.10 5.92 19.41
C HIS A 909 11.30 7.40 19.69
N PHE A 910 11.09 8.23 18.68
CA PHE A 910 11.22 9.68 18.70
C PHE A 910 10.06 10.30 17.93
N GLU A 911 9.85 11.60 18.10
CA GLU A 911 8.85 12.35 17.36
C GLU A 911 9.43 13.63 16.79
N GLN A 912 9.03 13.97 15.57
CA GLN A 912 9.32 15.26 14.95
C GLN A 912 8.00 15.91 14.56
N ARG A 913 7.82 17.17 14.98
CA ARG A 913 6.66 17.96 14.57
C ARG A 913 6.92 18.60 13.21
N TYR A 914 5.94 18.56 12.32
CA TYR A 914 5.93 19.36 11.10
C TYR A 914 4.55 19.98 10.86
N ILE A 915 4.51 21.10 10.12
CA ILE A 915 3.26 21.72 9.67
C ILE A 915 2.77 21.01 8.41
N ARG A 916 1.54 20.50 8.43
CA ARG A 916 0.97 19.81 7.27
C ARG A 916 0.79 20.80 6.12
N PRO A 917 1.25 20.48 4.90
CA PRO A 917 0.98 21.30 3.73
C PRO A 917 -0.51 21.26 3.36
N ALA A 918 -0.96 22.27 2.60
CA ALA A 918 -2.38 22.45 2.26
C ALA A 918 -3.00 21.22 1.58
N PHE A 919 -2.27 20.55 0.68
CA PHE A 919 -2.75 19.32 0.03
C PHE A 919 -3.01 18.19 1.03
N LEU A 920 -2.14 18.01 2.03
CA LEU A 920 -2.30 16.97 3.05
C LEU A 920 -3.42 17.33 4.05
N GLN A 921 -3.58 18.62 4.39
CA GLN A 921 -4.70 19.10 5.19
C GLN A 921 -6.04 18.78 4.51
N ARG A 922 -6.14 19.01 3.19
CA ARG A 922 -7.32 18.69 2.38
C ARG A 922 -7.62 17.19 2.37
N ILE A 923 -6.61 16.34 2.18
CA ILE A 923 -6.79 14.88 2.21
C ILE A 923 -7.32 14.39 3.56
N LEU A 924 -6.80 14.91 4.68
CA LEU A 924 -7.24 14.52 6.02
C LEU A 924 -8.58 15.17 6.42
N GLY A 925 -9.01 16.22 5.71
CA GLY A 925 -10.09 17.10 6.12
C GLY A 925 -9.81 17.76 7.46
N ALA A 926 -8.57 18.21 7.68
CA ALA A 926 -8.15 18.90 8.89
C ALA A 926 -8.52 20.39 8.80
N LYS A 927 -9.27 20.91 9.80
CA LYS A 927 -9.66 22.33 9.89
C LYS A 927 -8.92 23.07 11.02
N ASP A 928 -8.77 22.43 12.19
CA ASP A 928 -8.31 23.13 13.40
C ASP A 928 -6.87 22.81 13.81
N ARG A 929 -6.32 21.66 13.38
CA ARG A 929 -4.98 21.19 13.79
C ARG A 929 -4.09 20.99 12.58
N ASN A 930 -3.27 21.99 12.26
CA ASN A 930 -2.42 22.00 11.06
C ASN A 930 -1.03 21.40 11.27
N HIS A 931 -0.74 20.80 12.42
CA HIS A 931 0.53 20.13 12.69
C HIS A 931 0.35 18.63 12.88
N GLU A 932 1.43 17.89 12.61
CA GLU A 932 1.55 16.47 12.86
C GLU A 932 2.87 16.14 13.57
N ASP A 933 2.80 15.24 14.55
CA ASP A 933 3.96 14.70 15.24
C ASP A 933 4.27 13.32 14.63
N VAL A 934 5.15 13.27 13.62
CA VAL A 934 5.57 12.02 12.99
C VAL A 934 6.44 11.24 13.98
N LYS A 935 6.08 9.98 14.23
CA LYS A 935 6.80 9.12 15.17
C LYS A 935 7.62 8.09 14.41
N PHE A 936 8.89 7.95 14.80
CA PHE A 936 9.82 7.04 14.15
C PHE A 936 10.82 6.43 15.13
N SER A 937 11.31 5.24 14.81
CA SER A 937 12.46 4.60 15.44
C SER A 937 13.60 4.59 14.42
N TYR A 938 14.83 4.88 14.83
CA TYR A 938 15.94 4.94 13.89
C TYR A 938 17.25 4.47 14.51
N ILE A 939 18.23 4.22 13.64
CA ILE A 939 19.64 4.08 14.00
C ILE A 939 20.49 4.70 12.91
N ALA A 940 21.53 5.44 13.32
CA ALA A 940 22.58 5.96 12.47
C ALA A 940 23.91 5.36 12.91
N VAL A 941 24.66 4.77 11.97
CA VAL A 941 25.95 4.12 12.21
C VAL A 941 27.00 4.63 11.22
N GLN A 942 28.25 4.61 11.64
CA GLN A 942 29.42 4.94 10.83
C GLN A 942 30.29 3.70 10.62
N ARG A 943 30.77 3.49 9.40
CA ARG A 943 31.67 2.40 9.02
C ARG A 943 33.11 2.90 8.89
N GLY A 944 34.07 2.13 9.38
CA GLY A 944 35.51 2.37 9.29
C GLY A 944 36.08 3.47 10.19
N VAL A 945 35.22 4.20 10.90
CA VAL A 945 35.64 5.25 11.83
C VAL A 945 34.96 5.01 13.17
N ASP A 946 35.75 5.12 14.24
CA ASP A 946 35.27 5.05 15.61
C ASP A 946 35.79 6.25 16.42
N LEU A 947 34.94 7.27 16.57
CA LEU A 947 35.26 8.48 17.35
C LEU A 947 35.60 8.16 18.80
N ARG A 948 35.11 7.03 19.34
CA ARG A 948 35.43 6.63 20.72
C ARG A 948 36.92 6.32 20.88
N LYS A 949 37.54 5.73 19.85
CA LYS A 949 38.99 5.47 19.84
C LYS A 949 39.77 6.73 19.52
N GLN A 950 39.31 7.52 18.54
CA GLN A 950 40.02 8.73 18.10
C GLN A 950 40.07 9.82 19.17
N MET A 951 38.98 10.04 19.89
CA MET A 951 38.84 11.06 20.93
C MET A 951 38.88 10.49 22.35
N SER A 952 39.28 9.22 22.52
CA SER A 952 39.34 8.53 23.83
C SER A 952 38.06 8.65 24.67
N ILE A 953 36.89 8.56 24.03
CA ILE A 953 35.58 8.77 24.68
C ILE A 953 35.27 7.57 25.58
N VAL A 954 35.16 7.84 26.89
CA VAL A 954 34.77 6.83 27.88
C VAL A 954 33.29 6.49 27.75
N GLN A 955 32.97 5.19 27.72
CA GLN A 955 31.61 4.66 27.74
C GLN A 955 31.44 3.65 28.88
N GLY A 956 30.20 3.31 29.22
CA GLY A 956 29.90 2.30 30.23
C GLY A 956 29.47 2.90 31.58
N PRO A 957 29.69 2.19 32.70
CA PRO A 957 29.26 2.64 34.02
C PRO A 957 29.97 3.91 34.50
N GLU A 958 31.25 4.08 34.15
CA GLU A 958 32.04 5.27 34.53
C GLU A 958 31.46 6.55 33.92
N ALA A 959 31.18 6.53 32.61
CA ALA A 959 30.53 7.65 31.93
C ALA A 959 29.12 7.93 32.48
N ALA A 960 28.38 6.89 32.88
CA ALA A 960 27.06 7.06 33.50
C ALA A 960 27.15 7.69 34.90
N GLU A 961 28.19 7.39 35.67
CA GLU A 961 28.44 8.03 36.98
C GLU A 961 28.86 9.48 36.81
N ALA A 962 29.76 9.77 35.87
CA ALA A 962 30.20 11.13 35.57
C ALA A 962 29.02 12.01 35.10
N ALA A 963 28.19 11.50 34.19
CA ALA A 963 26.98 12.22 33.77
C ALA A 963 25.93 12.39 34.89
N PHE A 964 25.90 11.50 35.90
CA PHE A 964 25.03 11.62 37.06
C PHE A 964 25.52 12.69 38.04
N ALA A 965 26.84 12.76 38.26
CA ALA A 965 27.48 13.83 39.01
C ALA A 965 27.23 15.20 38.35
N GLY A 966 27.26 15.22 37.01
CA GLY A 966 26.96 16.38 36.19
C GLY A 966 28.21 17.14 35.76
N TYR A 967 28.11 17.81 34.63
CA TYR A 967 29.18 18.59 33.99
C TYR A 967 28.93 20.10 34.06
N GLU A 968 28.08 20.55 34.99
CA GLU A 968 27.71 21.97 35.17
C GLU A 968 28.96 22.84 35.38
N HIS A 969 29.96 22.34 36.11
CA HIS A 969 31.18 23.09 36.45
C HIS A 969 32.19 23.29 35.32
N LEU A 970 32.05 22.59 34.17
CA LEU A 970 33.02 22.67 33.08
C LEU A 970 33.02 24.02 32.34
N HIS A 971 31.99 24.85 32.52
CA HIS A 971 31.89 26.18 31.90
C HIS A 971 31.93 27.33 32.92
N ASP A 972 31.87 27.04 34.22
CA ASP A 972 32.06 28.06 35.26
C ASP A 972 33.53 28.49 35.36
N MET A 973 34.49 27.66 34.91
CA MET A 973 35.93 27.96 34.94
C MET A 973 36.38 29.06 33.98
N ASP A 974 35.59 29.39 32.95
CA ASP A 974 35.92 30.45 31.98
C ASP A 974 35.25 31.80 32.31
N ALA A 975 34.37 31.86 33.32
CA ALA A 975 33.50 33.01 33.59
C ALA A 975 33.79 33.80 34.88
N GLU A 976 34.60 33.28 35.81
CA GLU A 976 34.95 33.98 37.04
C GLU A 976 36.47 33.97 37.27
N ALA A 977 37.15 35.03 36.82
CA ALA A 977 38.34 35.52 37.51
C ALA A 977 37.85 36.48 38.61
N PRO A 978 37.83 36.10 39.90
CA PRO A 978 37.49 37.03 40.95
C PRO A 978 38.75 37.82 41.30
N GLU A 979 38.77 39.09 40.94
CA GLU A 979 39.63 40.05 41.62
C GLU A 979 39.16 40.19 43.08
N GLY A 980 39.98 39.69 44.01
CA GLY A 980 40.06 40.20 45.38
C GLY A 980 39.04 39.67 46.40
N SER A 981 39.46 38.69 47.20
CA SER A 981 39.38 38.78 48.67
C SER A 981 40.18 37.63 49.30
N ASP A 982 41.21 37.99 50.06
CA ASP A 982 41.92 37.10 50.99
C ASP A 982 40.94 36.51 52.01
N ASP A 983 40.83 35.18 52.09
CA ASP A 983 40.90 34.48 53.37
C ASP A 983 40.98 32.96 53.17
N ALA A 984 42.03 32.40 53.75
CA ALA A 984 42.41 31.01 53.69
C ALA A 984 41.60 30.16 54.69
N VAL A 985 40.94 29.09 54.22
CA VAL A 985 40.77 27.85 54.99
C VAL A 985 40.99 26.64 54.09
N THR A 986 42.01 25.89 54.46
CA THR A 986 42.53 24.63 53.91
C THR A 986 41.50 23.50 53.88
N SER A 987 41.26 22.97 52.68
CA SER A 987 40.98 21.55 52.44
C SER A 987 41.79 21.12 51.22
N GLU A 988 42.62 20.09 51.39
CA GLU A 988 43.65 19.68 50.45
C GLU A 988 43.14 19.38 49.03
N PRO A 989 43.88 19.79 47.98
CA PRO A 989 43.56 19.48 46.59
C PRO A 989 44.00 18.05 46.29
N SER A 990 43.07 17.10 46.37
CA SER A 990 43.30 15.76 45.81
C SER A 990 43.34 15.86 44.29
N ALA A 991 44.55 15.89 43.75
CA ALA A 991 44.92 15.51 42.38
C ALA A 991 43.98 16.01 41.27
N ALA A 992 44.18 17.26 40.86
CA ALA A 992 43.89 17.69 39.50
C ALA A 992 44.68 16.81 38.52
N GLN A 993 44.01 15.79 37.98
CA GLN A 993 44.45 15.05 36.79
C GLN A 993 43.63 15.56 35.61
N ASN A 994 44.30 16.28 34.72
CA ASN A 994 44.06 16.51 33.29
C ASN A 994 42.61 16.59 32.80
N GLY A 995 42.27 17.72 32.16
CA GLY A 995 40.96 17.98 31.52
C GLY A 995 40.40 16.75 30.81
N GLN A 996 39.28 16.24 31.33
CA GLN A 996 38.51 15.23 30.62
C GLN A 996 37.85 15.91 29.44
N ASP A 997 38.26 15.54 28.22
CA ASP A 997 37.59 15.96 26.99
C ASP A 997 36.13 15.48 27.04
N PHE A 998 35.23 16.41 27.36
CA PHE A 998 33.79 16.18 27.40
C PHE A 998 33.28 15.94 25.97
N HIS A 999 32.45 14.91 25.79
CA HIS A 999 31.81 14.62 24.51
C HIS A 999 30.37 14.14 24.71
N THR A 1000 29.44 14.58 23.87
CA THR A 1000 28.00 14.26 23.99
C THR A 1000 27.67 12.77 23.99
N LEU A 1001 28.51 11.93 23.38
CA LEU A 1001 28.39 10.45 23.43
C LEU A 1001 28.55 9.84 24.83
N SER A 1002 29.11 10.56 25.80
CA SER A 1002 29.18 10.13 27.21
C SER A 1002 27.89 10.43 27.98
N LEU A 1003 26.92 11.08 27.35
CA LEU A 1003 25.69 11.51 28.02
C LEU A 1003 24.56 10.46 27.97
N PRO A 1004 23.69 10.42 28.99
CA PRO A 1004 22.43 9.69 28.94
C PRO A 1004 21.42 10.36 28.00
N ARG A 1005 20.61 9.54 27.30
CA ARG A 1005 19.54 10.01 26.41
C ARG A 1005 18.16 9.86 27.04
N ALA A 1006 17.36 10.93 27.02
CA ALA A 1006 15.97 10.89 27.46
C ALA A 1006 15.15 10.02 26.48
N VAL A 1007 14.67 8.86 26.95
CA VAL A 1007 13.92 7.90 26.11
C VAL A 1007 12.41 8.03 26.25
N TYR A 1008 11.93 8.97 27.09
CA TYR A 1008 10.53 9.35 27.23
C TYR A 1008 10.38 10.84 27.51
N THR A 1009 9.17 11.38 27.30
CA THR A 1009 8.83 12.75 27.67
C THR A 1009 9.09 13.01 29.16
N PRO A 1010 9.91 14.01 29.52
CA PRO A 1010 10.21 14.34 30.91
C PRO A 1010 8.94 14.68 31.71
N MET A 1011 8.79 14.11 32.91
CA MET A 1011 7.65 14.40 33.79
C MET A 1011 7.93 15.66 34.61
N LYS A 1012 7.32 16.77 34.18
CA LYS A 1012 7.52 18.10 34.79
C LYS A 1012 6.53 18.29 35.95
N ARG A 1013 7.00 18.10 37.20
CA ARG A 1013 6.21 18.33 38.42
C ARG A 1013 6.57 19.65 39.09
N ARG A 1014 5.79 20.08 40.09
CA ARG A 1014 6.11 21.26 40.89
C ARG A 1014 7.40 21.01 41.67
N GLY A 1015 8.41 21.84 41.46
CA GLY A 1015 9.69 21.80 42.19
C GLY A 1015 10.68 20.70 41.78
N HIS A 1016 10.32 19.77 40.89
CA HIS A 1016 11.25 18.77 40.35
C HIS A 1016 10.82 18.26 38.97
N VAL A 1017 11.79 17.79 38.18
CA VAL A 1017 11.57 17.11 36.90
C VAL A 1017 12.10 15.69 37.00
N ILE A 1018 11.36 14.73 36.47
CA ILE A 1018 11.76 13.32 36.45
C ILE A 1018 12.01 12.91 35.01
N PHE A 1019 13.20 12.38 34.76
CA PHE A 1019 13.64 11.84 33.49
C PHE A 1019 13.69 10.32 33.54
N ASP A 1020 13.52 9.71 32.39
CA ASP A 1020 13.82 8.30 32.18
C ASP A 1020 14.87 8.22 31.06
N PHE A 1021 16.08 7.82 31.43
CA PHE A 1021 17.27 7.88 30.63
C PHE A 1021 17.73 6.49 30.19
N CYS A 1022 18.19 6.38 28.94
CA CYS A 1022 19.09 5.29 28.53
C CYS A 1022 20.52 5.77 28.73
N THR A 1023 21.23 5.12 29.64
CA THR A 1023 22.57 5.54 30.05
C THR A 1023 23.66 4.97 29.10
N PRO A 1024 24.86 5.57 29.08
CA PRO A 1024 26.03 5.00 28.40
C PRO A 1024 26.38 3.58 28.86
N ALA A 1025 25.95 3.19 30.07
CA ALA A 1025 26.09 1.83 30.60
C ALA A 1025 25.12 0.80 29.99
N GLY A 1026 24.21 1.21 29.11
CA GLY A 1026 23.20 0.31 28.51
C GLY A 1026 22.07 -0.07 29.47
N LYS A 1027 21.77 0.78 30.47
CA LYS A 1027 20.67 0.58 31.43
C LYS A 1027 19.61 1.67 31.28
N ILE A 1028 18.37 1.39 31.69
CA ILE A 1028 17.32 2.41 31.80
C ILE A 1028 17.17 2.83 33.27
N GLU A 1029 17.39 4.11 33.53
CA GLU A 1029 17.35 4.70 34.86
C GLU A 1029 16.41 5.89 34.91
N ARG A 1030 15.79 6.07 36.06
CA ARG A 1030 14.93 7.20 36.37
C ARG A 1030 15.68 8.20 37.23
N TRP A 1031 15.90 9.39 36.71
CA TRP A 1031 16.63 10.45 37.41
C TRP A 1031 15.67 11.57 37.83
N THR A 1032 15.88 12.15 39.01
CA THR A 1032 15.08 13.28 39.50
C THR A 1032 15.97 14.51 39.71
N VAL A 1033 15.60 15.61 39.05
CA VAL A 1033 16.26 16.92 39.13
C VAL A 1033 15.33 17.87 39.89
N PRO A 1034 15.49 18.02 41.22
CA PRO A 1034 14.73 18.99 42.00
C PRO A 1034 15.33 20.39 41.89
N ARG A 1035 14.51 21.42 42.14
CA ARG A 1035 14.96 22.82 42.21
C ARG A 1035 16.04 23.06 43.26
N SER A 1036 16.11 22.22 44.28
CA SER A 1036 17.14 22.27 45.34
C SER A 1036 18.46 21.62 44.97
N TYR A 1037 18.59 20.99 43.79
CA TYR A 1037 19.84 20.42 43.32
C TYR A 1037 20.70 21.50 42.64
N SER A 1038 20.23 22.04 41.52
CA SER A 1038 20.78 23.25 40.90
C SER A 1038 19.65 24.09 40.30
N LYS A 1039 19.78 25.42 40.40
CA LYS A 1039 18.82 26.36 39.78
C LYS A 1039 18.88 26.27 38.26
N GLN A 1040 20.08 26.20 37.69
CA GLN A 1040 20.31 26.12 36.26
C GLN A 1040 19.87 24.75 35.72
N ALA A 1041 20.33 23.66 36.35
CA ALA A 1041 19.89 22.31 35.99
C ALA A 1041 18.36 22.15 36.06
N TYR A 1042 17.69 22.72 37.07
CA TYR A 1042 16.23 22.67 37.15
C TYR A 1042 15.54 23.49 36.05
N LYS A 1043 16.05 24.69 35.72
CA LYS A 1043 15.52 25.55 34.66
C LYS A 1043 15.65 24.85 33.29
N ASP A 1044 16.78 24.24 33.03
CA ASP A 1044 17.07 23.51 31.80
C ASP A 1044 16.26 22.21 31.72
N ALA A 1045 16.16 21.48 32.83
CA ALA A 1045 15.34 20.28 32.92
C ALA A 1045 13.85 20.56 32.61
N ARG A 1046 13.34 21.73 32.99
CA ARG A 1046 11.98 22.17 32.67
C ARG A 1046 11.78 22.45 31.19
N LYS A 1047 12.85 22.75 30.45
CA LYS A 1047 12.83 23.02 29.00
C LYS A 1047 13.18 21.78 28.17
N ALA A 1048 13.84 20.79 28.75
CA ALA A 1048 14.15 19.52 28.10
C ALA A 1048 12.89 18.82 27.53
N ARG A 1049 13.11 18.11 26.42
CA ARG A 1049 12.14 17.33 25.67
C ARG A 1049 12.59 15.87 25.55
N TRP A 1050 11.73 15.07 24.94
CA TRP A 1050 12.04 13.68 24.65
C TRP A 1050 13.11 13.61 23.55
N GLY A 1051 14.12 12.76 23.74
CA GLY A 1051 15.25 12.60 22.82
C GLY A 1051 16.50 13.34 23.26
N ASP A 1052 16.40 14.39 24.07
CA ASP A 1052 17.55 15.20 24.49
C ASP A 1052 18.58 14.37 25.29
N LEU A 1053 19.85 14.74 25.14
CA LEU A 1053 20.96 14.33 26.00
C LEU A 1053 21.02 15.22 27.24
N TRP A 1054 21.45 14.65 28.37
CA TRP A 1054 21.45 15.37 29.64
C TRP A 1054 22.83 15.39 30.30
N ALA A 1055 23.40 16.59 30.46
CA ALA A 1055 24.74 16.80 31.00
C ALA A 1055 24.78 17.33 32.45
N LEU A 1056 23.71 17.92 32.96
CA LEU A 1056 23.74 18.71 34.21
C LEU A 1056 23.49 17.89 35.48
N GLY A 1057 23.64 16.55 35.44
CA GLY A 1057 23.50 15.70 36.62
C GLY A 1057 22.09 15.62 37.22
N ALA A 1058 21.96 14.89 38.33
CA ALA A 1058 20.70 14.76 39.05
C ALA A 1058 20.91 14.42 40.54
N LYS A 1059 19.89 14.66 41.38
CA LYS A 1059 19.99 14.37 42.83
C LYS A 1059 19.81 12.89 43.17
N THR A 1060 18.93 12.19 42.45
CA THR A 1060 18.59 10.79 42.75
C THR A 1060 18.42 10.02 41.46
N ARG A 1061 18.91 8.77 41.43
CA ARG A 1061 18.69 7.79 40.35
C ARG A 1061 18.07 6.51 40.89
N ILE A 1062 17.18 5.89 40.11
CA ILE A 1062 16.50 4.63 40.44
C ILE A 1062 16.42 3.78 39.18
N PRO A 1063 16.73 2.48 39.18
CA PRO A 1063 16.53 1.62 38.01
C PRO A 1063 15.04 1.55 37.61
N ARG A 1064 14.74 1.65 36.31
CA ARG A 1064 13.35 1.56 35.81
C ARG A 1064 13.02 0.15 35.34
N SER A 1065 11.91 -0.40 35.81
CA SER A 1065 11.35 -1.66 35.28
C SER A 1065 10.61 -1.42 33.97
N LEU A 1066 10.98 -2.16 32.92
CA LEU A 1066 10.43 -2.06 31.57
C LEU A 1066 9.44 -3.18 31.28
N ARG A 1067 8.40 -2.90 30.49
CA ARG A 1067 7.46 -3.91 29.99
C ARG A 1067 7.84 -4.32 28.57
N ILE A 1068 8.80 -5.24 28.48
CA ILE A 1068 9.42 -5.68 27.21
C ILE A 1068 8.57 -6.75 26.49
N GLY A 1069 7.63 -7.38 27.20
CA GLY A 1069 6.82 -8.48 26.67
C GLY A 1069 7.59 -9.80 26.57
N GLU A 1070 6.92 -10.86 26.13
CA GLU A 1070 7.48 -12.21 26.01
C GLU A 1070 7.22 -12.77 24.61
N LYS A 1071 8.12 -13.64 24.12
CA LYS A 1071 8.03 -14.23 22.76
C LYS A 1071 6.76 -15.10 22.60
N HIS A 1072 6.45 -15.90 23.61
CA HIS A 1072 5.24 -16.73 23.68
C HIS A 1072 4.24 -16.20 24.73
N GLY A 1073 4.32 -14.90 25.05
CA GLY A 1073 3.48 -14.31 26.10
C GLY A 1073 2.00 -14.27 25.74
N GLU A 1074 1.14 -14.35 26.76
CA GLU A 1074 -0.30 -14.25 26.59
C GLU A 1074 -0.70 -12.81 26.23
N GLY A 1075 -1.50 -12.64 25.18
CA GLY A 1075 -2.05 -11.33 24.80
C GLY A 1075 -2.96 -10.75 25.90
N LYS A 1076 -3.24 -9.43 25.91
CA LYS A 1076 -4.18 -8.85 26.89
C LYS A 1076 -5.57 -9.53 26.82
N LYS A 1077 -6.03 -9.87 25.62
CA LYS A 1077 -7.30 -10.57 25.36
C LYS A 1077 -7.25 -12.00 25.92
N GLU A 1078 -6.17 -12.71 25.66
CA GLU A 1078 -5.91 -14.07 26.16
C GLU A 1078 -5.79 -14.11 27.69
N ARG A 1079 -5.06 -13.16 28.28
CA ARG A 1079 -4.94 -13.02 29.74
C ARG A 1079 -6.26 -12.67 30.42
N LEU A 1080 -7.11 -11.87 29.76
CA LEU A 1080 -8.46 -11.57 30.23
C LEU A 1080 -9.37 -12.79 30.08
N ALA A 1081 -9.28 -13.53 28.98
CA ALA A 1081 -10.02 -14.77 28.75
C ALA A 1081 -9.60 -15.86 29.75
N LYS A 1082 -8.31 -16.02 30.04
CA LYS A 1082 -7.78 -16.94 31.05
C LYS A 1082 -8.20 -16.54 32.47
N ARG A 1083 -8.20 -15.24 32.80
CA ARG A 1083 -8.76 -14.75 34.08
C ARG A 1083 -10.28 -14.96 34.16
N ALA A 1084 -11.00 -14.80 33.06
CA ALA A 1084 -12.44 -15.07 33.00
C ALA A 1084 -12.72 -16.58 33.14
N ALA A 1085 -11.95 -17.43 32.46
CA ALA A 1085 -12.03 -18.88 32.55
C ALA A 1085 -11.64 -19.40 33.94
N SER A 1086 -10.57 -18.86 34.54
CA SER A 1086 -10.19 -19.17 35.93
C SER A 1086 -11.26 -18.72 36.92
N LYS A 1087 -11.87 -17.55 36.70
CA LYS A 1087 -12.98 -17.07 37.52
C LYS A 1087 -14.26 -17.91 37.33
N ALA A 1088 -14.50 -18.44 36.12
CA ALA A 1088 -15.59 -19.36 35.83
C ALA A 1088 -15.35 -20.74 36.46
N ALA A 1089 -14.13 -21.27 36.39
CA ALA A 1089 -13.74 -22.54 37.02
C ALA A 1089 -13.77 -22.48 38.56
N LEU A 1090 -13.52 -21.31 39.15
CA LEU A 1090 -13.71 -21.06 40.59
C LEU A 1090 -15.19 -20.84 40.97
N GLY A 1091 -16.10 -20.74 39.99
CA GLY A 1091 -17.53 -20.54 40.19
C GLY A 1091 -18.40 -21.78 39.99
N GLU A 1092 -17.80 -22.94 39.66
CA GLU A 1092 -18.51 -24.21 39.39
C GLU A 1092 -18.29 -25.29 40.47
N GLY A 1093 -17.95 -24.89 41.70
CA GLY A 1093 -17.77 -25.82 42.81
C GLY A 1093 -18.41 -25.34 44.10
N GLU A 1094 -19.75 -25.39 44.19
CA GLU A 1094 -20.45 -25.44 45.48
C GLU A 1094 -21.90 -25.95 45.29
N ASP A 1095 -22.06 -27.27 45.34
CA ASP A 1095 -23.27 -27.94 45.83
C ASP A 1095 -22.82 -29.14 46.68
N GLY A 1096 -22.60 -28.88 47.98
CA GLY A 1096 -22.25 -29.88 48.99
C GLY A 1096 -22.26 -29.24 50.38
N PRO A 1097 -23.00 -29.80 51.36
CA PRO A 1097 -23.23 -29.13 52.64
C PRO A 1097 -22.01 -29.32 53.55
N VAL A 1098 -21.36 -28.23 53.93
CA VAL A 1098 -20.35 -28.23 54.99
C VAL A 1098 -20.76 -27.18 56.02
N GLU A 1099 -20.83 -27.61 57.27
CA GLU A 1099 -21.26 -26.85 58.44
C GLU A 1099 -20.48 -25.54 58.59
N THR A 1100 -21.24 -24.45 58.57
CA THR A 1100 -20.79 -23.10 58.92
C THR A 1100 -20.53 -22.98 60.42
N THR A 1101 -19.28 -22.76 60.81
CA THR A 1101 -18.98 -21.91 61.97
C THR A 1101 -18.84 -20.47 61.46
N SER A 1102 -19.95 -19.73 61.53
CA SER A 1102 -20.02 -18.33 61.16
C SER A 1102 -19.18 -17.49 62.13
N SER A 1103 -18.11 -16.87 61.64
CA SER A 1103 -17.52 -15.71 62.30
C SER A 1103 -18.27 -14.45 61.84
N ASP A 1104 -18.69 -13.66 62.80
CA ASP A 1104 -19.70 -12.58 62.74
C ASP A 1104 -19.30 -11.34 61.90
N TRP A 1105 -18.31 -11.44 61.01
CA TRP A 1105 -17.70 -10.29 60.34
C TRP A 1105 -18.01 -10.16 58.84
N ASP A 1106 -18.49 -11.22 58.18
CA ASP A 1106 -18.80 -11.17 56.73
C ASP A 1106 -20.06 -10.37 56.39
N VAL A 1107 -20.89 -10.03 57.38
CA VAL A 1107 -22.12 -9.24 57.17
C VAL A 1107 -21.83 -7.74 57.01
N LEU A 1108 -20.66 -7.24 57.41
CA LEU A 1108 -20.37 -5.80 57.42
C LEU A 1108 -19.69 -5.26 56.15
N LEU A 1109 -19.28 -6.12 55.21
CA LEU A 1109 -18.60 -5.73 53.96
C LEU A 1109 -19.42 -5.95 52.68
N ALA A 1110 -20.66 -6.42 52.78
CA ALA A 1110 -21.53 -6.59 51.63
C ALA A 1110 -21.98 -5.22 51.06
N THR A 1111 -21.39 -4.82 49.92
CA THR A 1111 -21.95 -3.74 49.10
C THR A 1111 -23.37 -4.10 48.67
N PRO A 1112 -24.37 -3.21 48.82
CA PRO A 1112 -25.74 -3.54 48.47
C PRO A 1112 -25.85 -3.87 46.97
N ALA A 1113 -26.40 -5.05 46.66
CA ALA A 1113 -26.60 -5.49 45.30
C ALA A 1113 -27.58 -4.53 44.57
N ARG A 1114 -27.20 -4.12 43.34
CA ARG A 1114 -27.98 -3.19 42.52
C ARG A 1114 -29.35 -3.77 42.21
N LYS A 1115 -30.44 -3.07 42.57
CA LYS A 1115 -31.74 -3.27 41.92
C LYS A 1115 -31.72 -2.56 40.56
N LYS A 1116 -32.18 -3.25 39.50
CA LYS A 1116 -32.22 -2.72 38.12
C LYS A 1116 -33.00 -1.40 38.10
N GLY A 1117 -32.39 -0.32 37.61
CA GLY A 1117 -33.06 0.96 37.36
C GLY A 1117 -32.64 2.18 38.21
N GLN A 1118 -31.80 2.05 39.25
CA GLN A 1118 -31.35 3.21 40.04
C GLN A 1118 -29.89 3.65 39.77
N THR A 1119 -29.72 4.94 39.51
CA THR A 1119 -28.42 5.60 39.30
C THR A 1119 -27.90 6.17 40.63
N ILE A 1120 -26.89 5.54 41.21
CA ILE A 1120 -26.28 6.02 42.47
C ILE A 1120 -25.40 7.25 42.20
N PRO A 1121 -25.61 8.39 42.88
CA PRO A 1121 -24.80 9.60 42.75
C PRO A 1121 -23.32 9.35 43.00
N SER A 1122 -22.45 10.05 42.25
CA SER A 1122 -21.00 9.80 42.25
C SER A 1122 -20.35 9.98 43.64
N TRP A 1123 -20.86 10.91 44.45
CA TRP A 1123 -20.35 11.17 45.80
C TRP A 1123 -20.54 9.97 46.74
N LYS A 1124 -21.67 9.26 46.62
CA LYS A 1124 -21.99 8.08 47.46
C LYS A 1124 -21.12 6.88 47.08
N LYS A 1125 -20.87 6.67 45.78
CA LYS A 1125 -19.87 5.69 45.30
C LYS A 1125 -18.46 6.00 45.80
N HIS A 1126 -18.11 7.28 45.90
CA HIS A 1126 -16.80 7.70 46.38
C HIS A 1126 -16.65 7.50 47.90
N GLN A 1127 -17.73 7.71 48.65
CA GLN A 1127 -17.78 7.49 50.10
C GLN A 1127 -17.70 6.00 50.44
N ASP A 1128 -18.40 5.13 49.71
CA ASP A 1128 -18.37 3.68 49.92
C ASP A 1128 -16.99 3.10 49.57
N LYS A 1129 -16.36 3.57 48.48
CA LYS A 1129 -14.97 3.20 48.14
C LYS A 1129 -13.97 3.67 49.20
N LYS A 1130 -14.20 4.82 49.83
CA LYS A 1130 -13.34 5.34 50.92
C LYS A 1130 -13.47 4.47 52.18
N LYS A 1131 -14.68 4.03 52.53
CA LYS A 1131 -14.92 3.11 53.65
C LYS A 1131 -14.26 1.75 53.43
N ILE A 1132 -14.37 1.18 52.23
CA ILE A 1132 -13.73 -0.11 51.89
C ILE A 1132 -12.20 0.00 51.98
N ARG A 1133 -11.61 1.10 51.49
CA ARG A 1133 -10.16 1.34 51.62
C ARG A 1133 -9.72 1.50 53.07
N GLN A 1134 -10.52 2.14 53.93
CA GLN A 1134 -10.20 2.26 55.35
C GLN A 1134 -10.30 0.93 56.09
N ALA A 1135 -11.29 0.09 55.76
CA ALA A 1135 -11.42 -1.26 56.30
C ALA A 1135 -10.26 -2.17 55.88
N SER A 1136 -9.88 -2.14 54.60
CA SER A 1136 -8.72 -2.89 54.08
C SER A 1136 -7.40 -2.42 54.72
N LYS A 1137 -7.24 -1.11 54.94
CA LYS A 1137 -6.04 -0.57 55.59
C LYS A 1137 -5.94 -0.98 57.07
N LYS A 1138 -7.07 -1.05 57.78
CA LYS A 1138 -7.14 -1.59 59.15
C LYS A 1138 -6.82 -3.10 59.20
N GLN A 1139 -7.22 -3.86 58.19
CA GLN A 1139 -6.91 -5.29 58.10
C GLN A 1139 -5.42 -5.54 57.79
N SER A 1140 -4.79 -4.71 56.96
CA SER A 1140 -3.34 -4.80 56.72
C SER A 1140 -2.53 -4.41 57.95
N THR A 1141 -3.00 -3.47 58.77
CA THR A 1141 -2.33 -3.12 60.03
C THR A 1141 -2.51 -4.19 61.10
N ALA A 1142 -3.67 -4.86 61.16
CA ALA A 1142 -3.90 -5.97 62.10
C ALA A 1142 -3.10 -7.23 61.74
N LYS A 1143 -2.92 -7.53 60.43
CA LYS A 1143 -2.05 -8.63 59.98
C LYS A 1143 -0.56 -8.36 60.18
N LEU A 1144 -0.15 -7.11 60.33
CA LEU A 1144 1.23 -6.75 60.63
C LEU A 1144 1.54 -6.85 62.14
N THR A 1145 0.53 -6.77 63.01
CA THR A 1145 0.70 -6.92 64.46
C THR A 1145 0.69 -8.38 64.93
N ASP A 1146 0.18 -9.31 64.12
CA ASP A 1146 0.19 -10.76 64.41
C ASP A 1146 1.48 -11.47 63.96
N ILE A 1147 2.46 -10.75 63.40
CA ILE A 1147 3.75 -11.34 62.93
C ILE A 1147 4.87 -11.14 63.97
N ASP A 1148 4.66 -10.36 65.03
CA ASP A 1148 5.65 -10.12 66.11
C ASP A 1148 5.38 -10.96 67.38
N LEU A 1149 4.50 -11.96 67.33
CA LEU A 1149 4.29 -12.94 68.39
C LEU A 1149 4.10 -14.34 67.78
N ASP A 1150 5.16 -14.87 67.15
CA ASP A 1150 5.44 -16.31 67.00
C ASP A 1150 6.94 -16.54 66.76
#